data_AF-M4EJE2-F1
#
_entry.id   AF-M4EJE2-F1
#
_cell.length_a   1.000
_cell.length_b   1.000
_cell.length_c   1.000
_cell.angle_alpha   90.00
_cell.angle_beta   90.00
_cell.angle_gamma   90.00
#
_symmetry.space_group_name_H-M   'P 1'
#
loop_
_entity.id
_entity.type
_entity.pdbx_description
1 polymer ?
#
loop_
_entity_poly.entity_id
_entity_poly.type
_entity_poly.pdbx_seq_one_letter_code
_entity_poly.pdbx_strand_id
1 'polypeptide(L)'
;MEGKAAGSSSSLLRNMMVRVLLLGVLLFLLRFAYVITLTGESCNRGDFCFFSLPPDLVSVIGSTSPGADDDHLIKSVQFYSSVFRDLISDGFLSPHSKSLCVEATPAAREVFSLREIGVKDSIGISKKASRPLVVKGEGHSIPFQDNTFDFIFSGGGRLGKSLKPLEFAEEITRTLKPQGIAVVHVAATDTYSFNSFLDLFNSCSLVKMRDLDSPHIREFVIQKYSGGHHKKSSGGGKCWIPGYKTDLIRDAEPLIQEEPLKPWITLKRNIQNVKYIPSMVDIRFKSRYVYVDVGARSYGSSIGSWFKKQYPKQNKTFDVFAIEADKAFHEEYKIKKKVQLLPYAAWVRNETLSFEINHDPGKEVEAKAMGRGMGRIQPVKKSSSSLAGEVNLIQGFDFADWLKKSVRERDFVVMKMDVEGTEFDLIPRLIKTGAICLIDELFLECHYNRWQRCCPGQRSQKYNKTYNQCLQLFTSLRQSGVLVHQWCMGVCCSKGAGIIVENGTDDGNEHGDAEADVRDTNDGAIIRSSGSSKHVSMAIKQGKKGINQDAMTVWENFGGEEDMIFCGVFDGHGPMGHKISRHICDSLPSRVHSRIRCGGNVNIENDNNSKSQEGFLEKVLVTLFKRIDSELGLDSPYDSFCSGTTAVTVLKQGDCLVIANLGDSRAVLGTRGSKNNLKAVQLTVDLKPCVQREAERIVACKGRVFAMEEEPDVYRVWMPDDDCPGLAMSRAFGDFCLKDYGLLCVPEVFFRKVGREDEFVVLATDGIWDVLSNEEVVKIVGSCKDRSVAADTLVQRAARAWRTKFPTSKADDCAVVVLYLNHPREGNVSRAVSTVSWRSGKSNRV
;
A
#
# COMPACT_ATOMS: atom_id res chain seq x y z
N MET A 1 6.92 -73.28 84.60
CA MET A 1 8.37 -73.61 84.63
C MET A 1 9.13 -72.45 84.03
N GLU A 2 10.22 -72.09 84.71
CA GLU A 2 10.93 -70.82 84.74
C GLU A 2 11.83 -70.52 83.52
N GLY A 3 12.26 -69.24 83.42
CA GLY A 3 13.55 -68.82 82.83
C GLY A 3 13.48 -68.17 81.44
N LYS A 4 13.33 -66.83 81.32
CA LYS A 4 14.41 -65.80 81.19
C LYS A 4 15.49 -66.16 80.16
N ALA A 5 15.56 -65.56 78.97
CA ALA A 5 15.88 -64.17 78.60
C ALA A 5 17.30 -63.71 79.00
N ALA A 6 18.20 -63.57 78.02
CA ALA A 6 19.29 -62.59 78.01
C ALA A 6 19.89 -62.41 76.60
N GLY A 7 19.94 -61.15 76.12
CA GLY A 7 20.99 -60.67 75.22
C GLY A 7 20.65 -60.38 73.76
N SER A 8 20.10 -59.19 73.45
CA SER A 8 20.44 -58.40 72.24
C SER A 8 19.65 -57.07 72.18
N SER A 9 19.82 -56.17 73.16
CA SER A 9 19.25 -54.80 73.05
C SER A 9 20.30 -53.71 72.77
N SER A 10 21.61 -54.04 72.72
CA SER A 10 22.68 -53.06 72.48
C SER A 10 23.04 -52.85 71.01
N SER A 11 22.65 -53.75 70.09
CA SER A 11 22.98 -53.64 68.66
C SER A 11 21.96 -52.83 67.86
N LEU A 12 20.68 -52.89 68.25
CA LEU A 12 19.58 -52.20 67.57
C LEU A 12 19.60 -50.69 67.81
N LEU A 13 19.82 -50.26 69.07
CA LEU A 13 19.94 -48.83 69.41
C LEU A 13 21.19 -48.19 68.78
N ARG A 14 22.31 -48.92 68.75
CA ARG A 14 23.54 -48.45 68.10
C ARG A 14 23.36 -48.31 66.58
N ASN A 15 22.72 -49.28 65.93
CA ASN A 15 22.44 -49.20 64.50
C ASN A 15 21.41 -48.11 64.16
N MET A 16 20.42 -47.86 65.02
CA MET A 16 19.51 -46.73 64.87
C MET A 16 20.24 -45.39 65.03
N MET A 17 21.09 -45.22 66.03
CA MET A 17 21.86 -43.99 66.19
C MET A 17 22.82 -43.73 65.03
N VAL A 18 23.49 -44.77 64.52
CA VAL A 18 24.37 -44.64 63.33
C VAL A 18 23.54 -44.25 62.10
N ARG A 19 22.35 -44.82 61.91
CA ARG A 19 21.46 -44.44 60.80
C ARG A 19 20.92 -43.01 60.94
N VAL A 20 20.60 -42.55 62.15
CA VAL A 20 20.17 -41.18 62.40
C VAL A 20 21.32 -40.19 62.19
N LEU A 21 22.55 -40.54 62.61
CA LEU A 21 23.75 -39.75 62.34
C LEU A 21 24.06 -39.68 60.84
N LEU A 22 23.98 -40.81 60.12
CA LEU A 22 24.18 -40.84 58.67
C LEU A 22 23.09 -40.06 57.92
N LEU A 23 21.84 -40.11 58.38
CA LEU A 23 20.76 -39.30 57.84
C LEU A 23 20.99 -37.80 58.11
N GLY A 24 21.47 -37.45 59.31
CA GLY A 24 21.85 -36.09 59.67
C GLY A 24 23.00 -35.55 58.81
N VAL A 25 24.04 -36.36 58.57
CA VAL A 25 25.16 -36.03 57.67
C VAL A 25 24.67 -35.90 56.22
N LEU A 26 23.81 -36.80 55.76
CA LEU A 26 23.23 -36.73 54.42
C LEU A 26 22.39 -35.47 54.22
N LEU A 27 21.56 -35.10 55.20
CA LEU A 27 20.77 -33.87 55.17
C LEU A 27 21.66 -32.63 55.23
N PHE A 28 22.75 -32.66 56.01
CA PHE A 28 23.73 -31.59 56.04
C PHE A 28 24.45 -31.44 54.69
N LEU A 29 24.87 -32.54 54.08
CA LEU A 29 25.51 -32.54 52.76
C LEU A 29 24.56 -32.10 51.64
N LEU A 30 23.29 -32.52 51.69
CA LEU A 30 22.27 -32.05 50.74
C LEU A 30 21.97 -30.57 50.93
N ARG A 31 21.89 -30.09 52.18
CA ARG A 31 21.68 -28.66 52.46
C ARG A 31 22.91 -27.83 52.08
N PHE A 32 24.11 -28.34 52.29
CA PHE A 32 25.36 -27.73 51.88
C PHE A 32 25.49 -27.67 50.35
N ALA A 33 25.17 -28.76 49.65
CA ALA A 33 25.11 -28.79 48.19
C ALA A 33 24.01 -27.86 47.64
N TYR A 34 22.84 -27.81 48.29
CA TYR A 34 21.75 -26.90 47.94
C TYR A 34 22.14 -25.42 48.13
N VAL A 35 22.83 -25.09 49.23
CA VAL A 35 23.35 -23.73 49.50
C VAL A 35 24.45 -23.38 48.49
N ILE A 36 25.41 -24.25 48.22
CA ILE A 36 26.46 -24.00 47.21
C ILE A 36 25.90 -23.82 45.80
N THR A 37 24.88 -24.61 45.43
CA THR A 37 24.28 -24.53 44.09
C THR A 37 23.34 -23.34 43.90
N LEU A 38 22.66 -22.85 44.95
CA LEU A 38 21.67 -21.77 44.84
C LEU A 38 22.13 -20.39 45.35
N THR A 39 22.97 -20.30 46.38
CA THR A 39 23.30 -18.99 47.00
C THR A 39 24.64 -18.39 46.57
N GLY A 40 25.59 -19.17 46.04
CA GLY A 40 26.71 -18.64 45.26
C GLY A 40 27.51 -17.44 45.80
N GLU A 41 27.52 -17.13 47.11
CA GLU A 41 28.40 -16.10 47.71
C GLU A 41 28.85 -16.39 49.15
N SER A 42 30.15 -16.17 49.36
CA SER A 42 30.96 -15.92 50.57
C SER A 42 31.06 -16.99 51.68
N CYS A 43 32.24 -17.61 51.77
CA CYS A 43 32.82 -18.02 53.05
C CYS A 43 33.70 -16.87 53.53
N ASN A 44 33.30 -16.18 54.60
CA ASN A 44 34.19 -15.30 55.35
C ASN A 44 34.40 -15.87 56.76
N ARG A 45 35.69 -16.15 57.04
CA ARG A 45 36.37 -16.37 58.33
C ARG A 45 36.11 -17.68 59.11
N GLY A 46 37.14 -18.52 59.11
CA GLY A 46 37.36 -19.64 60.04
C GLY A 46 38.06 -20.82 59.37
N ASP A 47 39.38 -20.74 59.21
CA ASP A 47 40.36 -21.78 58.84
C ASP A 47 39.85 -23.09 58.21
N PHE A 48 39.99 -23.18 56.88
CA PHE A 48 40.59 -24.29 56.10
C PHE A 48 40.21 -24.10 54.62
N CYS A 49 41.02 -23.36 53.88
CA CYS A 49 40.99 -23.32 52.42
C CYS A 49 42.31 -23.85 51.87
N PHE A 50 42.49 -25.17 51.87
CA PHE A 50 43.39 -25.80 50.90
C PHE A 50 42.59 -26.00 49.62
N PHE A 51 42.95 -25.28 48.55
CA PHE A 51 43.11 -25.78 47.18
C PHE A 51 43.49 -24.59 46.29
N SER A 52 44.79 -24.44 46.09
CA SER A 52 45.32 -23.82 44.88
C SER A 52 44.75 -24.59 43.69
N LEU A 53 44.01 -23.92 42.80
CA LEU A 53 43.54 -24.50 41.55
C LEU A 53 44.74 -24.98 40.72
N PRO A 54 44.80 -26.27 40.31
CA PRO A 54 45.82 -26.73 39.38
C PRO A 54 45.58 -26.11 37.99
N PRO A 55 46.65 -25.87 37.22
CA PRO A 55 46.55 -25.39 35.85
C PRO A 55 46.19 -26.58 34.96
N ASP A 56 44.94 -27.06 34.98
CA ASP A 56 44.38 -27.97 33.97
C ASP A 56 42.89 -28.21 34.23
N LEU A 57 42.05 -27.24 33.88
CA LEU A 57 40.59 -27.41 33.84
C LEU A 57 40.11 -27.65 32.40
N VAL A 58 40.86 -28.44 31.62
CA VAL A 58 40.41 -29.00 30.34
C VAL A 58 39.92 -30.45 30.52
N SER A 59 40.18 -31.08 31.67
CA SER A 59 39.93 -32.52 31.86
C SER A 59 38.57 -32.92 32.44
N VAL A 60 37.73 -32.00 32.94
CA VAL A 60 36.45 -32.38 33.61
C VAL A 60 35.22 -32.33 32.67
N ILE A 61 35.44 -32.31 31.35
CA ILE A 61 34.42 -32.65 30.33
C ILE A 61 34.71 -34.03 29.71
N GLY A 62 35.74 -34.74 30.19
CA GLY A 62 36.14 -36.06 29.71
C GLY A 62 35.26 -37.21 30.23
N SER A 63 34.03 -37.33 29.73
CA SER A 63 33.35 -38.64 29.67
C SER A 63 32.22 -38.70 28.63
N THR A 64 32.48 -38.24 27.41
CA THR A 64 31.79 -38.67 26.17
C THR A 64 32.67 -38.26 25.00
N SER A 65 32.74 -39.09 23.96
CA SER A 65 33.52 -38.92 22.72
C SER A 65 33.61 -37.46 22.21
N PRO A 66 34.70 -37.03 21.53
CA PRO A 66 34.84 -35.66 21.04
C PRO A 66 33.74 -35.38 20.00
N GLY A 67 32.66 -34.76 20.46
CA GLY A 67 31.60 -34.25 19.62
C GLY A 67 32.01 -32.92 18.99
N ALA A 68 31.38 -32.56 17.88
CA ALA A 68 31.62 -31.32 17.15
C ALA A 68 31.48 -30.02 18.00
N ASP A 69 30.90 -30.08 19.19
CA ASP A 69 30.73 -28.95 20.11
C ASP A 69 32.03 -28.52 20.84
N ASP A 70 32.97 -29.44 21.08
CA ASP A 70 34.19 -29.17 21.88
C ASP A 70 35.26 -28.43 21.05
N ASP A 71 35.40 -28.83 19.78
CA ASP A 71 36.25 -28.14 18.80
C ASP A 71 35.77 -26.70 18.54
N HIS A 72 34.44 -26.48 18.54
CA HIS A 72 33.86 -25.15 18.39
C HIS A 72 34.10 -24.26 19.62
N LEU A 73 34.12 -24.84 20.83
CA LEU A 73 34.42 -24.11 22.06
C LEU A 73 35.87 -23.63 22.08
N ILE A 74 36.82 -24.53 21.79
CA ILE A 74 38.26 -24.23 21.75
C ILE A 74 38.57 -23.13 20.73
N LYS A 75 38.03 -23.23 19.51
CA LYS A 75 38.19 -22.21 18.48
C LYS A 75 37.64 -20.83 18.89
N SER A 76 36.51 -20.80 19.60
CA SER A 76 35.90 -19.55 20.07
C SER A 76 36.72 -18.89 21.18
N VAL A 77 37.24 -19.68 22.12
CA VAL A 77 38.08 -19.18 23.23
C VAL A 77 39.41 -18.65 22.68
N GLN A 78 40.04 -19.38 21.76
CA GLN A 78 41.28 -18.93 21.10
C GLN A 78 41.07 -17.61 20.35
N PHE A 79 39.95 -17.46 19.65
CA PHE A 79 39.59 -16.22 18.97
C PHE A 79 39.50 -15.03 19.95
N TYR A 80 38.70 -15.14 21.00
CA TYR A 80 38.54 -14.04 21.97
C TYR A 80 39.82 -13.78 22.78
N SER A 81 40.57 -14.83 23.14
CA SER A 81 41.86 -14.68 23.82
C SER A 81 42.87 -13.93 22.94
N SER A 82 42.86 -14.12 21.62
CA SER A 82 43.65 -13.31 20.68
C SER A 82 43.20 -11.84 20.68
N VAL A 83 41.89 -11.60 20.53
CA VAL A 83 41.31 -10.24 20.51
C VAL A 83 41.68 -9.46 21.76
N PHE A 84 41.57 -10.08 22.94
CA PHE A 84 41.88 -9.42 24.20
C PHE A 84 43.39 -9.23 24.43
N ARG A 85 44.26 -10.12 23.92
CA ARG A 85 45.72 -9.89 23.96
C ARG A 85 46.12 -8.67 23.15
N ASP A 86 45.52 -8.48 21.98
CA ASP A 86 45.75 -7.29 21.17
C ASP A 86 45.35 -6.03 21.95
N LEU A 87 44.21 -6.05 22.64
CA LEU A 87 43.74 -4.93 23.47
C LEU A 87 44.66 -4.65 24.67
N ILE A 88 45.30 -5.67 25.25
CA ILE A 88 46.34 -5.49 26.27
C ILE A 88 47.59 -4.85 25.65
N SER A 89 48.05 -5.36 24.50
CA SER A 89 49.22 -4.84 23.80
C SER A 89 49.04 -3.38 23.36
N ASP A 90 47.83 -3.01 22.94
CA ASP A 90 47.46 -1.65 22.56
C ASP A 90 47.26 -0.71 23.78
N GLY A 91 47.26 -1.25 25.00
CA GLY A 91 47.08 -0.47 26.24
C GLY A 91 45.63 -0.13 26.57
N PHE A 92 44.65 -0.73 25.90
CA PHE A 92 43.22 -0.52 26.16
C PHE A 92 42.63 -1.42 27.26
N LEU A 93 43.32 -2.52 27.58
CA LEU A 93 42.94 -3.47 28.63
C LEU A 93 44.13 -3.74 29.55
N SER A 94 43.94 -3.65 30.87
CA SER A 94 44.96 -4.02 31.87
C SER A 94 44.60 -5.35 32.55
N PRO A 95 45.57 -6.21 32.91
CA PRO A 95 45.34 -7.41 33.72
C PRO A 95 44.63 -7.14 35.07
N HIS A 96 44.70 -5.90 35.56
CA HIS A 96 44.06 -5.46 36.81
C HIS A 96 42.68 -4.81 36.60
N SER A 97 42.17 -4.78 35.36
CA SER A 97 40.90 -4.10 35.04
C SER A 97 39.71 -4.88 35.57
N LYS A 98 38.80 -4.18 36.26
CA LYS A 98 37.49 -4.73 36.54
C LYS A 98 36.66 -4.73 35.25
N SER A 99 36.33 -5.91 34.76
CA SER A 99 35.88 -6.13 33.38
C SER A 99 34.49 -6.75 33.30
N LEU A 100 33.65 -6.23 32.40
CA LEU A 100 32.29 -6.71 32.15
C LEU A 100 32.11 -7.19 30.71
N CYS A 101 31.60 -8.41 30.51
CA CYS A 101 31.09 -8.87 29.21
C CYS A 101 29.56 -8.76 29.16
N VAL A 102 29.03 -7.91 28.28
CA VAL A 102 27.58 -7.68 28.14
C VAL A 102 26.97 -8.57 27.07
N GLU A 103 25.85 -9.24 27.39
CA GLU A 103 25.22 -10.27 26.55
C GLU A 103 26.19 -11.42 26.24
N ALA A 104 26.94 -11.85 27.26
CA ALA A 104 27.88 -12.95 27.19
C ALA A 104 27.19 -14.25 26.74
N THR A 105 27.94 -15.09 26.03
CA THR A 105 27.44 -16.42 25.66
C THR A 105 27.01 -17.21 26.89
N PRO A 106 25.99 -18.09 26.81
CA PRO A 106 25.62 -18.96 27.92
C PRO A 106 26.77 -19.85 28.44
N ALA A 107 27.74 -20.14 27.57
CA ALA A 107 28.97 -20.86 27.88
C ALA A 107 30.09 -19.96 28.45
N ALA A 108 29.82 -18.68 28.70
CA ALA A 108 30.74 -17.71 29.30
C ALA A 108 32.09 -17.57 28.56
N ARG A 109 32.12 -17.80 27.24
CA ARG A 109 33.36 -17.91 26.45
C ARG A 109 34.22 -16.65 26.55
N GLU A 110 33.59 -15.49 26.48
CA GLU A 110 34.25 -14.18 26.56
C GLU A 110 34.89 -13.94 27.94
N VAL A 111 34.15 -14.29 29.01
CA VAL A 111 34.62 -14.13 30.39
C VAL A 111 35.75 -15.11 30.69
N PHE A 112 35.65 -16.33 30.17
CA PHE A 112 36.68 -17.35 30.30
C PHE A 112 37.98 -16.91 29.62
N SER A 113 37.91 -16.42 28.37
CA SER A 113 39.07 -15.91 27.65
C SER A 113 39.77 -14.75 28.37
N LEU A 114 39.01 -13.80 28.96
CA LEU A 114 39.61 -12.72 29.77
C LEU A 114 40.38 -13.25 30.98
N ARG A 115 39.83 -14.25 31.67
CA ARG A 115 40.49 -14.86 32.84
C ARG A 115 41.72 -15.67 32.45
N GLU A 116 41.67 -16.39 31.33
CA GLU A 116 42.77 -17.20 30.80
C GLU A 116 44.02 -16.34 30.54
N ILE A 117 43.84 -15.14 29.99
CA ILE A 117 44.94 -14.21 29.69
C ILE A 117 45.37 -13.35 30.89
N GLY A 118 44.79 -13.57 32.08
CA GLY A 118 45.21 -12.93 33.34
C GLY A 118 44.31 -11.80 33.85
N VAL A 119 43.21 -11.45 33.19
CA VAL A 119 42.23 -10.45 33.67
C VAL A 119 41.25 -11.13 34.63
N LYS A 120 41.66 -11.28 35.89
CA LYS A 120 40.96 -12.13 36.88
C LYS A 120 39.60 -11.56 37.33
N ASP A 121 39.47 -10.24 37.46
CA ASP A 121 38.22 -9.56 37.87
C ASP A 121 37.28 -9.34 36.68
N SER A 122 36.86 -10.46 36.07
CA SER A 122 35.98 -10.47 34.89
C SER A 122 34.66 -11.17 35.22
N ILE A 123 33.55 -10.53 34.84
CA ILE A 123 32.18 -11.04 35.00
C ILE A 123 31.36 -10.82 33.73
N GLY A 124 30.42 -11.70 33.44
CA GLY A 124 29.48 -11.55 32.32
C GLY A 124 28.04 -11.35 32.77
N ILE A 125 27.23 -10.77 31.90
CA ILE A 125 25.76 -10.81 32.04
C ILE A 125 25.10 -11.46 30.83
N SER A 126 24.04 -12.22 31.08
CA SER A 126 23.23 -12.82 30.03
C SER A 126 21.81 -13.06 30.54
N LYS A 127 20.84 -13.19 29.60
CA LYS A 127 19.45 -13.52 29.93
C LYS A 127 19.35 -14.82 30.74
N LYS A 128 20.20 -15.79 30.41
CA LYS A 128 20.34 -17.05 31.14
C LYS A 128 21.62 -17.02 31.95
N ALA A 129 21.49 -17.02 33.28
CA ALA A 129 22.64 -17.05 34.17
C ALA A 129 23.42 -18.37 34.01
N SER A 130 24.74 -18.28 34.10
CA SER A 130 25.68 -19.41 34.11
C SER A 130 26.70 -19.12 35.21
N ARG A 131 26.30 -19.42 36.45
CA ARG A 131 27.06 -19.07 37.66
C ARG A 131 28.33 -19.93 37.78
N PRO A 132 29.45 -19.40 38.31
CA PRO A 132 29.60 -18.07 38.92
C PRO A 132 29.99 -16.95 37.94
N LEU A 133 30.35 -17.27 36.69
CA LEU A 133 30.98 -16.32 35.77
C LEU A 133 29.99 -15.39 35.06
N VAL A 134 28.74 -15.79 34.92
CA VAL A 134 27.69 -15.03 34.23
C VAL A 134 26.47 -14.89 35.12
N VAL A 135 26.10 -13.65 35.45
CA VAL A 135 24.90 -13.33 36.22
C VAL A 135 23.73 -12.99 35.30
N LYS A 136 22.51 -13.04 35.85
CA LYS A 136 21.30 -12.71 35.10
C LYS A 136 21.24 -11.20 34.87
N GLY A 137 21.16 -10.78 33.61
CA GLY A 137 21.02 -9.37 33.23
C GLY A 137 20.80 -9.21 31.73
N GLU A 138 20.36 -8.03 31.32
CA GLU A 138 20.13 -7.68 29.91
C GLU A 138 20.93 -6.44 29.54
N GLY A 139 21.34 -6.32 28.27
CA GLY A 139 22.18 -5.18 27.85
C GLY A 139 21.58 -3.80 28.12
N HIS A 140 20.25 -3.68 28.11
CA HIS A 140 19.52 -2.43 28.39
C HIS A 140 19.10 -2.27 29.87
N SER A 141 19.55 -3.17 30.75
CA SER A 141 19.31 -3.13 32.19
C SER A 141 20.44 -3.89 32.90
N ILE A 142 21.61 -3.24 32.99
CA ILE A 142 22.82 -3.85 33.53
C ILE A 142 22.74 -3.81 35.07
N PRO A 143 22.78 -4.96 35.77
CA PRO A 143 22.52 -5.06 37.21
C PRO A 143 23.71 -4.65 38.09
N PHE A 144 24.37 -3.54 37.74
CA PHE A 144 25.52 -2.98 38.45
C PHE A 144 25.36 -1.47 38.64
N GLN A 145 26.04 -0.94 39.65
CA GLN A 145 26.03 0.48 39.97
C GLN A 145 26.78 1.30 38.91
N ASP A 146 26.55 2.60 38.92
CA ASP A 146 27.23 3.55 38.02
C ASP A 146 28.76 3.51 38.24
N ASN A 147 29.54 3.73 37.18
CA ASN A 147 31.01 3.81 37.23
C ASN A 147 31.68 2.61 37.94
N THR A 148 31.21 1.39 37.68
CA THR A 148 31.72 0.16 38.30
C THR A 148 32.93 -0.42 37.58
N PHE A 149 32.94 -0.41 36.24
CA PHE A 149 33.89 -1.17 35.42
C PHE A 149 34.94 -0.26 34.76
N ASP A 150 36.18 -0.73 34.69
CA ASP A 150 37.27 -0.08 33.96
C ASP A 150 37.20 -0.44 32.46
N PHE A 151 36.74 -1.66 32.16
CA PHE A 151 36.63 -2.21 30.81
C PHE A 151 35.27 -2.89 30.59
N ILE A 152 34.62 -2.62 29.46
CA ILE A 152 33.39 -3.30 29.06
C ILE A 152 33.53 -3.86 27.65
N PHE A 153 33.16 -5.12 27.45
CA PHE A 153 33.16 -5.78 26.15
C PHE A 153 31.75 -6.23 25.74
N SER A 154 31.36 -5.93 24.50
CA SER A 154 30.16 -6.47 23.87
C SER A 154 30.49 -7.05 22.50
N GLY A 155 30.67 -8.37 22.45
CA GLY A 155 31.06 -9.11 21.25
C GLY A 155 29.88 -9.51 20.34
N GLY A 156 30.20 -10.07 19.17
CA GLY A 156 29.24 -10.81 18.32
C GLY A 156 28.08 -10.01 17.73
N GLY A 157 28.17 -8.67 17.67
CA GLY A 157 27.13 -7.82 17.12
C GLY A 157 25.87 -7.71 17.98
N ARG A 158 25.95 -8.02 19.28
CA ARG A 158 24.77 -8.12 20.17
C ARG A 158 24.06 -6.78 20.37
N LEU A 159 24.81 -5.68 20.52
CA LEU A 159 24.24 -4.34 20.63
C LEU A 159 23.39 -3.99 19.39
N GLY A 160 23.89 -4.27 18.19
CA GLY A 160 23.12 -4.06 16.95
C GLY A 160 21.89 -4.96 16.80
N LYS A 161 21.85 -6.10 17.49
CA LYS A 161 20.68 -7.00 17.53
C LYS A 161 19.67 -6.64 18.62
N SER A 162 19.98 -5.68 19.49
CA SER A 162 19.10 -5.24 20.56
C SER A 162 17.87 -4.52 20.01
N LEU A 163 16.71 -4.72 20.63
CA LEU A 163 15.50 -3.92 20.38
C LEU A 163 15.62 -2.50 20.95
N LYS A 164 16.57 -2.29 21.87
CA LYS A 164 16.81 -1.08 22.64
C LYS A 164 18.30 -0.69 22.59
N PRO A 165 18.84 -0.34 21.41
CA PRO A 165 20.26 -0.09 21.24
C PRO A 165 20.72 1.18 21.97
N LEU A 166 19.86 2.19 22.07
CA LEU A 166 20.14 3.42 22.81
C LEU A 166 20.24 3.14 24.32
N GLU A 167 19.23 2.50 24.91
CA GLU A 167 19.27 2.18 26.34
C GLU A 167 20.44 1.24 26.66
N PHE A 168 20.80 0.33 25.75
CA PHE A 168 22.00 -0.50 25.90
C PHE A 168 23.28 0.37 25.91
N ALA A 169 23.47 1.26 24.94
CA ALA A 169 24.63 2.15 24.92
C ALA A 169 24.70 3.08 26.15
N GLU A 170 23.54 3.57 26.62
CA GLU A 170 23.43 4.38 27.84
C GLU A 170 23.82 3.56 29.09
N GLU A 171 23.42 2.29 29.19
CA GLU A 171 23.80 1.40 30.30
C GLU A 171 25.30 1.04 30.30
N ILE A 172 25.88 0.78 29.13
CA ILE A 172 27.35 0.63 29.00
C ILE A 172 28.03 1.90 29.52
N THR A 173 27.59 3.06 29.04
CA THR A 173 28.18 4.35 29.42
C THR A 173 27.98 4.65 30.91
N ARG A 174 26.84 4.28 31.49
CA ARG A 174 26.52 4.47 32.91
C ARG A 174 27.44 3.65 33.81
N THR A 175 27.64 2.37 33.47
CA THR A 175 28.41 1.43 34.28
C THR A 175 29.92 1.53 34.07
N LEU A 176 30.38 2.13 32.97
CA LEU A 176 31.79 2.40 32.69
C LEU A 176 32.30 3.58 33.53
N LYS A 177 33.49 3.46 34.13
CA LYS A 177 34.15 4.57 34.85
C LYS A 177 34.57 5.71 33.91
N PRO A 178 34.75 6.94 34.40
CA PRO A 178 35.42 8.00 33.63
C PRO A 178 36.78 7.52 33.12
N GLN A 179 37.11 7.82 31.86
CA GLN A 179 38.28 7.30 31.14
C GLN A 179 38.31 5.77 30.91
N GLY A 180 37.29 5.04 31.36
CA GLY A 180 37.15 3.63 31.08
C GLY A 180 36.94 3.37 29.58
N ILE A 181 37.28 2.15 29.16
CA ILE A 181 37.22 1.71 27.77
C ILE A 181 36.04 0.75 27.57
N ALA A 182 35.24 0.98 26.54
CA ALA A 182 34.30 0.00 26.04
C ALA A 182 34.68 -0.45 24.63
N VAL A 183 34.63 -1.75 24.40
CA VAL A 183 34.88 -2.39 23.11
C VAL A 183 33.60 -3.05 22.63
N VAL A 184 33.13 -2.63 21.45
CA VAL A 184 31.87 -3.10 20.88
C VAL A 184 32.11 -3.62 19.47
N HIS A 185 31.60 -4.82 19.22
CA HIS A 185 31.61 -5.45 17.90
C HIS A 185 30.30 -5.15 17.19
N VAL A 186 30.37 -4.63 15.97
CA VAL A 186 29.21 -4.26 15.15
C VAL A 186 29.32 -4.89 13.76
N ALA A 187 28.26 -5.55 13.31
CA ALA A 187 28.18 -6.19 11.99
C ALA A 187 27.57 -5.24 10.93
N ALA A 188 28.01 -3.98 10.92
CA ALA A 188 27.55 -2.98 9.97
C ALA A 188 28.63 -2.74 8.91
N THR A 189 28.24 -2.40 7.69
CA THR A 189 29.16 -2.28 6.54
C THR A 189 29.15 -0.89 5.90
N ASP A 190 28.25 0.00 6.32
CA ASP A 190 28.03 1.32 5.69
C ASP A 190 28.33 2.51 6.62
N THR A 191 28.76 3.62 6.03
CA THR A 191 29.19 4.83 6.76
C THR A 191 28.08 5.48 7.60
N TYR A 192 26.83 5.39 7.15
CA TYR A 192 25.70 5.99 7.86
C TYR A 192 25.41 5.27 9.17
N SER A 193 25.40 3.94 9.15
CA SER A 193 25.17 3.11 10.34
C SER A 193 26.33 3.23 11.32
N PHE A 194 27.56 3.41 10.85
CA PHE A 194 28.71 3.71 11.72
C PHE A 194 28.54 5.03 12.48
N ASN A 195 28.21 6.11 11.79
CA ASN A 195 28.00 7.40 12.44
C ASN A 195 26.78 7.36 13.38
N SER A 196 25.70 6.70 12.95
CA SER A 196 24.51 6.49 13.78
C SER A 196 24.83 5.67 15.04
N PHE A 197 25.74 4.70 14.95
CA PHE A 197 26.23 3.94 16.10
C PHE A 197 27.03 4.82 17.07
N LEU A 198 27.94 5.65 16.56
CA LEU A 198 28.70 6.58 17.40
C LEU A 198 27.81 7.58 18.13
N ASP A 199 26.72 8.04 17.49
CA ASP A 199 25.74 8.94 18.09
C ASP A 199 24.99 8.32 19.29
N LEU A 200 25.03 7.00 19.47
CA LEU A 200 24.53 6.34 20.68
C LEU A 200 25.39 6.64 21.91
N PHE A 201 26.69 6.93 21.71
CA PHE A 201 27.68 7.12 22.76
C PHE A 201 28.08 8.60 22.95
N ASN A 202 27.11 9.46 23.26
CA ASN A 202 27.32 10.91 23.39
C ASN A 202 28.36 11.32 24.46
N SER A 203 28.63 10.47 25.45
CA SER A 203 29.60 10.72 26.52
C SER A 203 30.92 9.98 26.32
N CYS A 204 31.16 9.45 25.12
CA CYS A 204 32.39 8.78 24.76
C CYS A 204 32.99 9.37 23.48
N SER A 205 34.29 9.15 23.27
CA SER A 205 34.98 9.40 22.01
C SER A 205 35.45 8.09 21.40
N LEU A 206 35.41 8.00 20.07
CA LEU A 206 36.04 6.91 19.33
C LEU A 206 37.56 7.04 19.45
N VAL A 207 38.22 5.98 19.91
CA VAL A 207 39.69 5.91 20.07
C VAL A 207 40.31 5.09 18.95
N LYS A 208 39.75 3.92 18.65
CA LYS A 208 40.25 3.02 17.60
C LYS A 208 39.10 2.29 16.93
N MET A 209 39.27 2.03 15.64
CA MET A 209 38.39 1.21 14.82
C MET A 209 39.25 0.19 14.06
N ARG A 210 38.86 -1.09 14.07
CA ARG A 210 39.46 -2.10 13.19
C ARG A 210 38.41 -3.03 12.59
N ASP A 211 38.67 -3.52 11.38
CA ASP A 211 37.90 -4.60 10.77
C ASP A 211 38.51 -5.94 11.17
N LEU A 212 37.68 -6.91 11.57
CA LEU A 212 38.10 -8.26 11.92
C LEU A 212 37.85 -9.22 10.76
N ASP A 213 38.83 -10.09 10.48
CA ASP A 213 38.73 -11.12 9.45
C ASP A 213 37.81 -12.26 9.92
N SER A 214 36.57 -12.27 9.40
CA SER A 214 35.52 -13.28 9.59
C SER A 214 34.79 -13.27 10.96
N PRO A 215 33.43 -13.18 11.00
CA PRO A 215 32.50 -12.62 10.00
C PRO A 215 32.63 -11.08 9.98
N HIS A 216 32.21 -10.37 8.91
CA HIS A 216 32.30 -8.90 8.72
C HIS A 216 31.86 -8.06 9.96
N ILE A 217 32.74 -7.99 10.95
CA ILE A 217 32.54 -7.39 12.25
C ILE A 217 33.62 -6.34 12.40
N ARG A 218 33.16 -5.13 12.69
CA ARG A 218 34.01 -4.01 13.01
C ARG A 218 34.07 -3.85 14.53
N GLU A 219 35.28 -3.72 15.04
CA GLU A 219 35.54 -3.46 16.44
C GLU A 219 35.70 -1.96 16.66
N PHE A 220 34.89 -1.43 17.59
CA PHE A 220 34.94 -0.04 18.03
C PHE A 220 35.48 0.01 19.46
N VAL A 221 36.59 0.71 19.64
CA VAL A 221 37.15 1.04 20.95
C VAL A 221 36.74 2.48 21.26
N ILE A 222 35.88 2.65 22.26
CA ILE A 222 35.36 3.94 22.69
C ILE A 222 35.77 4.22 24.14
N GLN A 223 36.09 5.47 24.44
CA GLN A 223 36.52 5.90 25.78
C GLN A 223 35.55 6.92 26.35
N LYS A 224 35.13 6.74 27.59
CA LYS A 224 34.25 7.68 28.30
C LYS A 224 35.02 8.92 28.73
N TYR A 225 34.47 10.11 28.51
CA TYR A 225 35.12 11.36 28.93
C TYR A 225 35.36 11.43 30.44
N SER A 226 36.38 12.19 30.84
CA SER A 226 36.78 12.41 32.23
C SER A 226 35.87 13.40 33.00
N GLY A 227 35.03 14.17 32.30
CA GLY A 227 34.11 15.18 32.87
C GLY A 227 32.75 15.19 32.17
N GLY A 228 31.69 15.55 32.91
CA GLY A 228 30.29 15.44 32.48
C GLY A 228 29.91 16.28 31.25
N HIS A 229 29.19 15.64 30.32
CA HIS A 229 28.47 16.19 29.15
C HIS A 229 29.13 17.32 28.35
N HIS A 230 29.86 16.94 27.29
CA HIS A 230 29.96 17.79 26.10
C HIS A 230 28.63 17.74 25.34
N LYS A 231 27.71 18.68 25.61
CA LYS A 231 26.67 19.00 24.64
C LYS A 231 27.39 19.57 23.41
N LYS A 232 27.38 18.85 22.29
CA LYS A 232 27.52 19.49 20.97
C LYS A 232 26.34 20.45 20.84
N SER A 233 26.52 21.70 21.25
CA SER A 233 25.58 22.76 20.92
C SER A 233 25.70 22.99 19.43
N SER A 234 24.68 22.62 18.65
CA SER A 234 24.50 23.10 17.29
C SER A 234 24.27 24.62 17.36
N GLY A 235 25.37 25.35 17.28
CA GLY A 235 25.38 26.81 17.20
C GLY A 235 24.89 27.27 15.82
N GLY A 236 23.87 28.12 15.81
CA GLY A 236 23.38 28.82 14.63
C GLY A 236 22.38 28.01 13.80
N GLY A 237 21.33 28.65 13.30
CA GLY A 237 20.24 28.03 12.52
C GLY A 237 20.62 27.46 11.15
N LYS A 238 21.88 27.05 10.93
CA LYS A 238 22.35 26.35 9.73
C LYS A 238 22.60 24.88 10.06
N CYS A 239 22.12 23.97 9.20
CA CYS A 239 22.39 22.54 9.36
C CYS A 239 23.89 22.26 9.24
N TRP A 240 24.45 21.57 10.21
CA TRP A 240 25.73 20.89 10.03
C TRP A 240 25.47 19.59 9.27
N ILE A 241 26.09 19.43 8.10
CA ILE A 241 25.86 18.29 7.21
C ILE A 241 27.10 17.39 7.26
N PRO A 242 27.00 16.22 7.89
CA PRO A 242 28.09 15.26 7.88
C PRO A 242 28.40 14.76 6.45
N GLY A 243 29.66 14.42 6.19
CA GLY A 243 30.11 13.93 4.88
C GLY A 243 29.28 12.74 4.36
N TYR A 244 28.93 11.79 5.25
CA TYR A 244 28.14 10.62 4.88
C TYR A 244 26.72 10.95 4.40
N LYS A 245 26.10 12.05 4.87
CA LYS A 245 24.81 12.51 4.32
C LYS A 245 24.97 13.06 2.91
N THR A 246 26.11 13.68 2.62
CA THR A 246 26.45 14.15 1.27
C THR A 246 26.65 12.96 0.32
N ASP A 247 27.32 11.90 0.79
CA ASP A 247 27.49 10.66 0.02
C ASP A 247 26.13 10.00 -0.30
N LEU A 248 25.23 9.90 0.69
CA LEU A 248 23.87 9.41 0.47
C LEU A 248 23.09 10.19 -0.59
N ILE A 249 23.21 11.52 -0.57
CA ILE A 249 22.55 12.39 -1.54
C ILE A 249 23.15 12.25 -2.94
N ARG A 250 24.47 12.00 -3.03
CA ARG A 250 25.16 11.71 -4.28
C ARG A 250 24.68 10.39 -4.89
N ASP A 251 24.40 9.39 -4.05
CA ASP A 251 23.98 8.06 -4.48
C ASP A 251 22.47 7.97 -4.78
N ALA A 252 21.68 8.98 -4.35
CA ALA A 252 20.25 9.10 -4.63
C ALA A 252 19.94 9.26 -6.12
N GLU A 253 18.67 9.10 -6.51
CA GLU A 253 18.25 9.36 -7.89
C GLU A 253 18.47 10.83 -8.27
N PRO A 254 18.85 11.13 -9.52
CA PRO A 254 19.07 12.51 -9.96
C PRO A 254 17.76 13.30 -9.94
N LEU A 255 17.87 14.60 -9.63
CA LEU A 255 16.73 15.51 -9.82
C LEU A 255 16.45 15.66 -11.32
N ILE A 256 15.17 15.69 -11.67
CA ILE A 256 14.66 15.96 -13.01
C ILE A 256 14.97 17.43 -13.32
N GLN A 257 15.99 17.68 -14.15
CA GLN A 257 16.48 19.04 -14.41
C GLN A 257 15.53 19.87 -15.26
N GLU A 258 14.78 19.25 -16.16
CA GLU A 258 13.87 19.93 -17.08
C GLU A 258 12.41 19.65 -16.74
N GLU A 259 11.54 20.62 -17.01
CA GLU A 259 10.10 20.45 -16.78
C GLU A 259 9.58 19.30 -17.68
N PRO A 260 9.07 18.21 -17.10
CA PRO A 260 8.57 17.10 -17.89
C PRO A 260 7.33 17.52 -18.68
N LEU A 261 7.32 17.29 -19.99
CA LEU A 261 6.14 17.53 -20.85
C LEU A 261 4.90 16.73 -20.41
N LYS A 262 5.13 15.56 -19.79
CA LYS A 262 4.10 14.71 -19.18
C LYS A 262 4.47 14.40 -17.73
N PRO A 263 4.28 15.34 -16.79
CA PRO A 263 4.79 15.23 -15.42
C PRO A 263 4.38 13.94 -14.71
N TRP A 264 3.14 13.48 -14.89
CA TRP A 264 2.63 12.27 -14.23
C TRP A 264 3.34 10.99 -14.70
N ILE A 265 3.75 10.91 -15.97
CA ILE A 265 4.47 9.73 -16.50
C ILE A 265 5.91 9.75 -16.01
N THR A 266 6.57 10.90 -16.10
CA THR A 266 7.97 11.05 -15.69
C THR A 266 8.11 10.85 -14.19
N LEU A 267 7.22 11.43 -13.38
CA LEU A 267 7.23 11.26 -11.93
C LEU A 267 6.86 9.82 -11.53
N LYS A 268 5.95 9.15 -12.26
CA LYS A 268 5.64 7.73 -12.04
C LYS A 268 6.81 6.80 -12.34
N ARG A 269 7.57 7.07 -13.40
CA ARG A 269 8.83 6.37 -13.67
C ARG A 269 9.88 6.69 -12.62
N ASN A 270 9.97 7.95 -12.17
CA ASN A 270 10.91 8.36 -11.15
C ASN A 270 10.68 7.63 -9.83
N ILE A 271 9.40 7.42 -9.43
CA ILE A 271 9.04 6.66 -8.23
C ILE A 271 9.56 5.21 -8.27
N GLN A 272 9.68 4.59 -9.44
CA GLN A 272 10.28 3.26 -9.58
C GLN A 272 11.80 3.26 -9.34
N ASN A 273 12.45 4.42 -9.52
CA ASN A 273 13.88 4.60 -9.33
C ASN A 273 14.25 5.21 -7.98
N VAL A 274 13.24 5.52 -7.14
CA VAL A 274 13.46 6.10 -5.80
C VAL A 274 14.32 5.15 -4.97
N LYS A 275 15.45 5.67 -4.49
CA LYS A 275 16.32 4.95 -3.56
C LYS A 275 16.01 5.40 -2.15
N TYR A 276 15.13 4.64 -1.49
CA TYR A 276 14.79 4.85 -0.09
C TYR A 276 16.04 4.67 0.79
N ILE A 277 16.24 5.51 1.83
CA ILE A 277 17.41 5.38 2.73
C ILE A 277 17.53 3.97 3.33
N PRO A 278 16.45 3.33 3.82
CA PRO A 278 16.54 1.98 4.38
C PRO A 278 16.91 0.89 3.36
N SER A 279 16.93 1.19 2.06
CA SER A 279 17.45 0.27 1.02
C SER A 279 18.94 0.46 0.74
N MET A 280 19.52 1.59 1.14
CA MET A 280 20.93 1.93 0.90
C MET A 280 21.80 1.71 2.13
N VAL A 281 21.27 1.91 3.34
CA VAL A 281 22.03 1.90 4.59
C VAL A 281 21.30 1.27 5.76
N ASP A 282 22.01 0.79 6.77
CA ASP A 282 21.43 0.20 7.97
C ASP A 282 20.97 1.28 8.97
N ILE A 283 19.66 1.34 9.21
CA ILE A 283 19.04 2.36 10.07
C ILE A 283 18.85 1.89 11.52
N ARG A 284 19.42 0.75 11.92
CA ARG A 284 19.10 0.11 13.22
C ARG A 284 19.50 0.89 14.46
N PHE A 285 20.50 1.76 14.36
CA PHE A 285 21.06 2.52 15.48
C PHE A 285 20.31 3.83 15.77
N LYS A 286 19.15 4.04 15.15
CA LYS A 286 18.27 5.18 15.41
C LYS A 286 17.38 4.91 16.63
N SER A 287 17.10 5.95 17.42
CA SER A 287 16.35 5.81 18.68
C SER A 287 14.87 5.54 18.46
N ARG A 288 14.30 6.19 17.45
CA ARG A 288 12.87 6.12 17.12
C ARG A 288 12.70 6.38 15.63
N TYR A 289 11.64 5.81 15.06
CA TYR A 289 11.33 5.94 13.65
C TYR A 289 10.00 6.70 13.55
N VAL A 290 10.01 7.85 12.87
CA VAL A 290 8.87 8.76 12.82
C VAL A 290 8.51 9.02 11.36
N TYR A 291 7.22 8.91 11.06
CA TYR A 291 6.67 9.30 9.76
C TYR A 291 5.70 10.45 9.95
N VAL A 292 5.91 11.53 9.20
CA VAL A 292 5.07 12.73 9.22
C VAL A 292 4.46 12.94 7.85
N ASP A 293 3.14 12.93 7.78
CA ASP A 293 2.39 13.17 6.56
C ASP A 293 1.72 14.54 6.63
N VAL A 294 2.22 15.49 5.84
CA VAL A 294 1.76 16.88 5.80
C VAL A 294 0.82 17.05 4.61
N GLY A 295 -0.46 17.30 4.88
CA GLY A 295 -1.54 17.23 3.89
C GLY A 295 -1.94 15.78 3.61
N ALA A 296 -2.31 15.08 4.68
CA ALA A 296 -2.49 13.62 4.67
C ALA A 296 -3.76 13.15 3.95
N ARG A 297 -4.80 14.00 3.85
CA ARG A 297 -6.14 13.72 3.30
C ARG A 297 -6.77 12.49 3.93
N SER A 298 -7.17 11.49 3.15
CA SER A 298 -7.74 10.25 3.68
C SER A 298 -6.63 9.32 4.16
N TYR A 299 -6.90 8.41 5.09
CA TYR A 299 -5.89 7.40 5.44
C TYR A 299 -5.48 6.56 4.22
N GLY A 300 -6.40 6.38 3.27
CA GLY A 300 -6.15 5.74 1.99
C GLY A 300 -5.22 6.48 1.02
N SER A 301 -5.04 7.80 1.12
CA SER A 301 -4.27 8.53 0.09
C SER A 301 -2.77 8.33 0.18
N SER A 302 -2.17 8.22 1.36
CA SER A 302 -0.70 8.21 1.51
C SER A 302 -0.23 7.18 2.53
N ILE A 303 -0.71 7.27 3.77
CA ILE A 303 -0.33 6.36 4.86
C ILE A 303 -0.68 4.91 4.53
N GLY A 304 -1.93 4.67 4.11
CA GLY A 304 -2.47 3.35 3.83
C GLY A 304 -2.10 2.79 2.46
N SER A 305 -2.09 3.62 1.41
CA SER A 305 -1.81 3.22 0.03
C SER A 305 -0.33 3.00 -0.24
N TRP A 306 0.53 3.90 0.22
CA TRP A 306 1.95 3.92 -0.12
C TRP A 306 2.85 3.62 1.09
N PHE A 307 2.84 4.46 2.14
CA PHE A 307 3.84 4.39 3.21
C PHE A 307 3.86 3.01 3.89
N LYS A 308 2.68 2.47 4.21
CA LYS A 308 2.60 1.14 4.83
C LYS A 308 3.02 0.00 3.91
N LYS A 309 2.81 0.13 2.59
CA LYS A 309 3.05 -0.93 1.60
C LYS A 309 4.47 -0.91 1.03
N GLN A 310 5.02 0.27 0.79
CA GLN A 310 6.20 0.47 -0.06
C GLN A 310 7.41 0.96 0.70
N TYR A 311 7.24 1.82 1.72
CA TYR A 311 8.38 2.38 2.41
C TYR A 311 9.15 1.26 3.13
N PRO A 312 10.42 0.99 2.75
CA PRO A 312 11.10 -0.24 3.15
C PRO A 312 11.34 -0.28 4.65
N LYS A 313 11.09 -1.45 5.23
CA LYS A 313 11.18 -1.67 6.68
C LYS A 313 12.21 -2.73 6.95
N GLN A 314 13.36 -2.31 7.49
CA GLN A 314 14.32 -3.19 8.17
C GLN A 314 13.74 -3.72 9.51
N ASN A 315 12.49 -4.20 9.47
CA ASN A 315 11.67 -4.61 10.61
C ASN A 315 11.51 -3.54 11.70
N LYS A 316 11.38 -2.26 11.30
CA LYS A 316 11.20 -1.12 12.21
C LYS A 316 9.75 -0.65 12.25
N THR A 317 9.30 -0.27 13.43
CA THR A 317 7.94 0.26 13.66
C THR A 317 8.01 1.79 13.72
N PHE A 318 7.13 2.45 12.97
CA PHE A 318 7.08 3.91 12.87
C PHE A 318 5.94 4.50 13.70
N ASP A 319 6.22 5.59 14.39
CA ASP A 319 5.22 6.50 14.93
C ASP A 319 4.72 7.40 13.81
N VAL A 320 3.42 7.35 13.52
CA VAL A 320 2.83 8.02 12.36
C VAL A 320 2.02 9.24 12.80
N PHE A 321 2.36 10.41 12.27
CA PHE A 321 1.64 11.67 12.42
C PHE A 321 0.97 12.06 11.11
N ALA A 322 -0.34 12.29 11.13
CA ALA A 322 -1.11 12.80 10.01
C ALA A 322 -1.49 14.25 10.31
N ILE A 323 -1.06 15.20 9.49
CA ILE A 323 -1.43 16.62 9.61
C ILE A 323 -2.47 16.91 8.53
N GLU A 324 -3.71 17.17 8.95
CA GLU A 324 -4.83 17.38 8.06
C GLU A 324 -5.75 18.50 8.56
N ALA A 325 -5.91 19.52 7.72
CA ALA A 325 -6.68 20.72 8.01
C ALA A 325 -8.19 20.52 7.79
N ASP A 326 -8.57 19.74 6.77
CA ASP A 326 -9.97 19.51 6.41
C ASP A 326 -10.62 18.50 7.36
N LYS A 327 -11.64 18.99 8.07
CA LYS A 327 -12.44 18.22 9.02
C LYS A 327 -13.13 17.01 8.39
N ALA A 328 -13.36 17.01 7.07
CA ALA A 328 -13.98 15.91 6.36
C ALA A 328 -13.23 14.57 6.54
N PHE A 329 -11.91 14.61 6.74
CA PHE A 329 -11.09 13.41 6.87
C PHE A 329 -10.81 12.99 8.32
N HIS A 330 -11.17 13.82 9.32
CA HIS A 330 -10.79 13.60 10.72
C HIS A 330 -11.41 12.32 11.30
N GLU A 331 -12.65 12.00 10.95
CA GLU A 331 -13.34 10.78 11.44
C GLU A 331 -12.62 9.50 11.00
N GLU A 332 -12.02 9.48 9.82
CA GLU A 332 -11.30 8.31 9.32
C GLU A 332 -10.06 8.00 10.18
N TYR A 333 -9.37 9.02 10.67
CA TYR A 333 -8.19 8.82 11.52
C TYR A 333 -8.55 8.43 12.95
N LYS A 334 -9.71 8.83 13.47
CA LYS A 334 -10.15 8.47 14.84
C LYS A 334 -10.22 6.95 15.05
N ILE A 335 -10.57 6.20 14.00
CA ILE A 335 -10.68 4.73 14.06
C ILE A 335 -9.34 4.01 13.87
N LYS A 336 -8.26 4.71 13.49
CA LYS A 336 -6.95 4.10 13.19
C LYS A 336 -6.06 4.07 14.42
N LYS A 337 -6.01 2.92 15.09
CA LYS A 337 -5.02 2.65 16.14
C LYS A 337 -3.61 2.79 15.56
N LYS A 338 -2.74 3.58 16.22
CA LYS A 338 -1.33 3.88 15.84
C LYS A 338 -1.10 5.01 14.80
N VAL A 339 -2.09 5.87 14.55
CA VAL A 339 -1.88 7.13 13.80
C VAL A 339 -2.32 8.30 14.69
N GLN A 340 -1.47 9.32 14.81
CA GLN A 340 -1.78 10.54 15.56
C GLN A 340 -2.20 11.64 14.58
N LEU A 341 -3.48 12.04 14.66
CA LEU A 341 -4.01 13.14 13.85
C LEU A 341 -3.69 14.49 14.51
N LEU A 342 -3.15 15.41 13.73
CA LEU A 342 -2.99 16.83 14.04
C LEU A 342 -4.00 17.60 13.18
N PRO A 343 -5.15 18.01 13.75
CA PRO A 343 -6.26 18.60 13.02
C PRO A 343 -6.04 20.10 12.72
N TYR A 344 -4.88 20.44 12.16
CA TYR A 344 -4.41 21.81 11.93
C TYR A 344 -3.74 21.93 10.56
N ALA A 345 -3.68 23.16 10.03
CA ALA A 345 -2.90 23.45 8.84
C ALA A 345 -1.42 23.65 9.23
N ALA A 346 -0.50 22.91 8.61
CA ALA A 346 0.93 23.18 8.75
C ALA A 346 1.24 24.57 8.18
N TRP A 347 1.83 25.45 9.01
CA TRP A 347 2.09 26.83 8.62
C TRP A 347 3.40 27.37 9.22
N VAL A 348 3.75 28.62 8.85
CA VAL A 348 5.00 29.27 9.29
C VAL A 348 4.94 29.88 10.69
N ARG A 349 3.72 30.04 11.24
CA ARG A 349 3.45 30.58 12.59
C ARG A 349 2.06 30.16 13.07
N ASN A 350 1.80 30.32 14.37
CA ASN A 350 0.47 30.11 14.93
C ASN A 350 -0.44 31.29 14.58
N GLU A 351 -1.32 31.11 13.59
CA GLU A 351 -2.33 32.10 13.21
C GLU A 351 -3.55 31.43 12.57
N THR A 352 -4.67 32.15 12.55
CA THR A 352 -5.87 31.69 11.82
C THR A 352 -5.71 32.04 10.34
N LEU A 353 -5.95 31.05 9.49
CA LEU A 353 -5.78 31.15 8.05
C LEU A 353 -7.14 31.01 7.37
N SER A 354 -7.31 31.72 6.25
CA SER A 354 -8.40 31.45 5.34
C SER A 354 -8.07 30.21 4.54
N PHE A 355 -8.91 29.19 4.67
CA PHE A 355 -8.87 28.00 3.83
C PHE A 355 -9.95 28.16 2.75
N GLU A 356 -9.51 28.45 1.53
CA GLU A 356 -10.36 28.37 0.36
C GLU A 356 -10.60 26.88 0.09
N ILE A 357 -11.64 26.30 0.69
CA ILE A 357 -12.18 25.05 0.16
C ILE A 357 -12.60 25.42 -1.26
N ASN A 358 -11.99 24.79 -2.27
CA ASN A 358 -12.52 24.90 -3.62
C ASN A 358 -13.94 24.33 -3.58
N HIS A 359 -14.92 25.21 -3.45
CA HIS A 359 -16.27 24.94 -3.90
C HIS A 359 -16.23 25.08 -5.41
N ASP A 360 -16.77 24.08 -6.10
CA ASP A 360 -17.39 24.29 -7.41
C ASP A 360 -18.11 25.65 -7.39
N PRO A 361 -17.73 26.64 -8.23
CA PRO A 361 -18.52 27.84 -8.36
C PRO A 361 -19.83 27.48 -9.08
N GLY A 362 -20.83 27.04 -8.32
CA GLY A 362 -22.14 26.66 -8.85
C GLY A 362 -23.11 25.88 -7.94
N LYS A 363 -22.80 25.62 -6.66
CA LYS A 363 -23.72 24.86 -5.77
C LYS A 363 -24.18 25.68 -4.58
N GLU A 364 -25.38 26.25 -4.67
CA GLU A 364 -26.18 26.52 -3.47
C GLU A 364 -26.88 25.23 -3.01
N VAL A 365 -26.66 24.93 -1.72
CA VAL A 365 -27.47 24.11 -0.80
C VAL A 365 -27.95 22.73 -1.29
N GLU A 366 -27.14 21.71 -1.02
CA GLU A 366 -27.53 20.52 -0.21
C GLU A 366 -26.29 19.62 -0.02
N ALA A 367 -25.50 19.95 1.00
CA ALA A 367 -24.24 19.29 1.31
C ALA A 367 -24.43 18.18 2.34
N LYS A 368 -24.21 16.92 1.93
CA LYS A 368 -23.54 15.91 2.76
C LYS A 368 -22.95 14.80 1.88
N ALA A 369 -21.61 14.72 1.93
CA ALA A 369 -20.77 13.61 1.49
C ALA A 369 -20.56 13.40 -0.03
N MET A 370 -19.93 14.35 -0.72
CA MET A 370 -19.05 14.05 -1.88
C MET A 370 -17.82 14.96 -1.82
N GLY A 371 -16.66 14.40 -2.18
CA GLY A 371 -15.32 14.82 -1.73
C GLY A 371 -14.93 16.29 -1.99
N ARG A 372 -14.46 16.94 -0.93
CA ARG A 372 -13.78 18.25 -0.98
C ARG A 372 -12.29 18.03 -1.24
N GLY A 373 -11.70 18.84 -2.13
CA GLY A 373 -10.25 18.87 -2.38
C GLY A 373 -9.50 19.63 -1.28
N MET A 374 -8.17 19.46 -1.19
CA MET A 374 -7.36 20.31 -0.30
C MET A 374 -7.49 21.76 -0.77
N GLY A 375 -8.09 22.57 0.09
CA GLY A 375 -8.24 23.99 -0.14
C GLY A 375 -6.92 24.76 -0.10
N ARG A 376 -6.88 25.90 -0.76
CA ARG A 376 -5.70 26.78 -0.73
C ARG A 376 -5.67 27.53 0.60
N ILE A 377 -4.53 27.49 1.28
CA ILE A 377 -4.31 28.24 2.52
C ILE A 377 -3.77 29.63 2.15
N GLN A 378 -4.43 30.69 2.61
CA GLN A 378 -3.95 32.07 2.50
C GLN A 378 -4.01 32.81 3.85
N PRO A 379 -3.12 33.78 4.12
CA PRO A 379 -3.23 34.67 5.28
C PRO A 379 -4.42 35.63 5.12
N VAL A 380 -5.20 35.85 6.19
CA VAL A 380 -6.31 36.80 6.18
C VAL A 380 -5.76 38.23 6.06
N LYS A 381 -5.91 38.87 4.89
CA LYS A 381 -5.59 40.29 4.71
C LYS A 381 -6.68 41.16 5.34
N LYS A 382 -6.31 42.01 6.29
CA LYS A 382 -7.18 43.08 6.81
C LYS A 382 -7.29 44.22 5.79
N SER A 383 -8.14 44.08 4.76
CA SER A 383 -8.87 45.18 4.10
C SER A 383 -9.48 44.75 2.76
N SER A 384 -10.67 45.31 2.50
CA SER A 384 -11.40 45.44 1.23
C SER A 384 -12.05 44.21 0.60
N SER A 385 -13.35 44.08 0.90
CA SER A 385 -14.48 43.92 -0.02
C SER A 385 -14.48 42.83 -1.10
N SER A 386 -15.47 41.95 -0.96
CA SER A 386 -16.20 41.19 -1.99
C SER A 386 -15.39 40.24 -2.87
N LEU A 387 -15.47 38.94 -2.57
CA LEU A 387 -15.68 37.90 -3.57
C LEU A 387 -16.27 36.64 -2.91
N ALA A 388 -17.29 36.06 -3.54
CA ALA A 388 -18.14 35.00 -3.03
C ALA A 388 -17.43 33.64 -3.00
N GLY A 389 -17.26 33.08 -1.80
CA GLY A 389 -16.80 31.71 -1.54
C GLY A 389 -16.84 31.44 -0.04
N GLU A 390 -17.29 30.26 0.37
CA GLU A 390 -17.43 29.87 1.78
C GLU A 390 -16.03 29.65 2.41
N VAL A 391 -15.36 30.74 2.79
CA VAL A 391 -14.01 30.68 3.40
C VAL A 391 -14.11 30.07 4.78
N ASN A 392 -13.59 28.86 4.95
CA ASN A 392 -13.48 28.23 6.26
C ASN A 392 -12.24 28.75 6.98
N LEU A 393 -12.41 29.26 8.19
CA LEU A 393 -11.29 29.64 9.04
C LEU A 393 -10.67 28.39 9.64
N ILE A 394 -9.39 28.16 9.36
CA ILE A 394 -8.64 27.02 9.89
C ILE A 394 -7.49 27.53 10.75
N GLN A 395 -7.23 26.82 11.84
CA GLN A 395 -6.08 27.12 12.68
C GLN A 395 -4.81 26.58 12.03
N GLY A 396 -3.91 27.49 11.67
CA GLY A 396 -2.52 27.18 11.34
C GLY A 396 -1.66 27.07 12.59
N PHE A 397 -0.64 26.23 12.54
CA PHE A 397 0.37 26.14 13.59
C PHE A 397 1.78 26.25 13.01
N ASP A 398 2.73 26.74 13.82
CA ASP A 398 4.14 26.78 13.46
C ASP A 398 4.68 25.34 13.37
N PHE A 399 4.75 24.85 12.13
CA PHE A 399 5.18 23.49 11.84
C PHE A 399 6.66 23.26 12.22
N ALA A 400 7.50 24.28 12.06
CA ALA A 400 8.92 24.18 12.39
C ALA A 400 9.13 24.02 13.90
N ASP A 401 8.41 24.80 14.70
CA ASP A 401 8.46 24.70 16.16
C ASP A 401 7.87 23.39 16.68
N TRP A 402 6.78 22.91 16.06
CA TRP A 402 6.21 21.60 16.39
C TRP A 402 7.19 20.47 16.09
N LEU A 403 7.87 20.50 14.93
CA LEU A 403 8.82 19.46 14.56
C LEU A 403 9.97 19.39 15.57
N LYS A 404 10.55 20.53 15.95
CA LYS A 404 11.60 20.62 16.98
C LYS A 404 11.20 20.13 18.36
N LYS A 405 9.90 20.21 18.72
CA LYS A 405 9.38 19.68 19.98
C LYS A 405 9.08 18.18 19.90
N SER A 406 8.73 17.70 18.71
CA SER A 406 8.24 16.34 18.50
C SER A 406 9.34 15.33 18.22
N VAL A 407 10.42 15.73 17.53
CA VAL A 407 11.53 14.83 17.13
C VAL A 407 12.89 15.31 17.63
N ARG A 408 13.85 14.38 17.72
CA ARG A 408 15.23 14.61 18.16
C ARG A 408 16.21 14.27 17.03
N GLU A 409 17.43 14.81 17.06
CA GLU A 409 18.47 14.56 16.03
C GLU A 409 18.83 13.06 15.86
N ARG A 410 18.64 12.26 16.90
CA ARG A 410 18.86 10.80 16.92
C ARG A 410 17.70 9.96 16.39
N ASP A 411 16.55 10.59 16.13
CA ASP A 411 15.43 9.91 15.50
C ASP A 411 15.70 9.72 13.99
N PHE A 412 14.97 8.79 13.38
CA PHE A 412 14.90 8.63 11.95
C PHE A 412 13.59 9.19 11.45
N VAL A 413 13.63 10.30 10.72
CA VAL A 413 12.42 11.04 10.35
C VAL A 413 12.21 11.03 8.85
N VAL A 414 11.03 10.52 8.47
CA VAL A 414 10.56 10.44 7.09
C VAL A 414 9.35 11.35 6.97
N MET A 415 9.35 12.22 5.98
CA MET A 415 8.26 13.17 5.80
C MET A 415 7.70 13.09 4.37
N LYS A 416 6.37 13.09 4.23
CA LYS A 416 5.69 13.39 2.97
C LYS A 416 5.02 14.75 3.10
N MET A 417 5.15 15.59 2.07
CA MET A 417 4.58 16.92 2.04
C MET A 417 3.89 17.17 0.71
N ASP A 418 2.63 17.54 0.81
CA ASP A 418 1.72 17.87 -0.27
C ASP A 418 0.74 18.87 0.34
N VAL A 419 0.95 20.16 0.08
CA VAL A 419 0.28 21.24 0.83
C VAL A 419 -0.17 22.36 -0.10
N GLU A 420 -0.48 21.98 -1.35
CA GLU A 420 -1.18 22.78 -2.37
C GLU A 420 -0.60 24.21 -2.55
N GLY A 421 0.73 24.34 -2.62
CA GLY A 421 1.42 25.60 -2.93
C GLY A 421 2.08 26.26 -1.72
N THR A 422 1.80 25.81 -0.49
CA THR A 422 2.42 26.36 0.73
C THR A 422 3.84 25.82 0.98
N GLU A 423 4.33 24.92 0.13
CA GLU A 423 5.71 24.39 0.19
C GLU A 423 6.74 25.54 0.12
N PHE A 424 6.42 26.59 -0.65
CA PHE A 424 7.27 27.76 -0.85
C PHE A 424 7.37 28.69 0.37
N ASP A 425 6.52 28.53 1.37
CA ASP A 425 6.59 29.26 2.64
C ASP A 425 7.18 28.35 3.73
N LEU A 426 6.72 27.10 3.78
CA LEU A 426 7.11 26.13 4.80
C LEU A 426 8.57 25.69 4.69
N ILE A 427 9.04 25.31 3.50
CA ILE A 427 10.42 24.80 3.35
C ILE A 427 11.46 25.88 3.67
N PRO A 428 11.36 27.13 3.17
CA PRO A 428 12.28 28.19 3.59
C PRO A 428 12.24 28.46 5.09
N ARG A 429 11.06 28.36 5.73
CA ARG A 429 10.93 28.46 7.20
C ARG A 429 11.65 27.31 7.91
N LEU A 430 11.52 26.07 7.45
CA LEU A 430 12.21 24.91 8.00
C LEU A 430 13.73 25.04 7.88
N ILE A 431 14.23 25.53 6.75
CA ILE A 431 15.66 25.79 6.52
C ILE A 431 16.15 26.91 7.45
N LYS A 432 15.47 28.06 7.46
CA LYS A 432 15.85 29.23 8.28
C LYS A 432 15.89 28.93 9.78
N THR A 433 15.00 28.08 10.25
CA THR A 433 14.93 27.69 11.67
C THR A 433 15.90 26.57 12.02
N GLY A 434 16.47 25.86 11.04
CA GLY A 434 17.21 24.62 11.26
C GLY A 434 16.32 23.42 11.65
N ALA A 435 15.00 23.55 11.56
CA ALA A 435 14.10 22.40 11.77
C ALA A 435 14.29 21.34 10.66
N ILE A 436 14.71 21.77 9.47
CA ILE A 436 14.95 20.87 8.32
C ILE A 436 16.02 19.80 8.61
N CYS A 437 16.97 20.08 9.51
CA CYS A 437 18.06 19.16 9.85
C CYS A 437 17.58 17.91 10.61
N LEU A 438 16.37 17.96 11.15
CA LEU A 438 15.73 16.86 11.86
C LEU A 438 15.07 15.84 10.91
N ILE A 439 14.98 16.16 9.62
CA ILE A 439 14.39 15.29 8.59
C ILE A 439 15.51 14.55 7.87
N ASP A 440 15.42 13.23 7.78
CA ASP A 440 16.39 12.42 7.05
C ASP A 440 15.95 12.23 5.59
N GLU A 441 14.66 11.92 5.37
CA GLU A 441 14.09 11.63 4.04
C GLU A 441 12.78 12.42 3.82
N LEU A 442 12.65 13.05 2.65
CA LEU A 442 11.49 13.90 2.30
C LEU A 442 10.92 13.54 0.93
N PHE A 443 9.62 13.25 0.90
CA PHE A 443 8.82 13.10 -0.32
C PHE A 443 8.01 14.37 -0.53
N LEU A 444 8.39 15.16 -1.52
CA LEU A 444 7.79 16.49 -1.73
C LEU A 444 7.05 16.55 -3.06
N GLU A 445 5.75 16.80 -2.99
CA GLU A 445 4.93 17.19 -4.13
C GLU A 445 4.93 18.71 -4.24
N CYS A 446 5.70 19.23 -5.20
CA CYS A 446 5.83 20.67 -5.41
C CYS A 446 4.79 21.18 -6.39
N HIS A 447 3.99 22.16 -5.98
CA HIS A 447 2.90 22.71 -6.76
C HIS A 447 3.32 23.96 -7.55
N TYR A 448 3.38 23.85 -8.88
CA TYR A 448 3.77 24.92 -9.79
C TYR A 448 2.83 25.04 -10.99
N ASN A 449 2.99 26.13 -11.74
CA ASN A 449 2.31 26.40 -13.00
C ASN A 449 2.76 25.39 -14.08
N ARG A 450 2.15 24.21 -14.06
CA ARG A 450 2.46 23.10 -14.96
C ARG A 450 1.69 23.21 -16.28
N TRP A 451 2.22 22.56 -17.30
CA TRP A 451 1.48 22.26 -18.52
C TRP A 451 0.20 21.48 -18.20
N GLN A 452 -0.91 21.92 -18.78
CA GLN A 452 -2.18 21.25 -18.60
C GLN A 452 -2.17 19.92 -19.36
N ARG A 453 -2.57 18.84 -18.67
CA ARG A 453 -2.53 17.47 -19.19
C ARG A 453 -3.41 17.26 -20.43
N CYS A 454 -4.51 17.98 -20.45
CA CYS A 454 -5.52 17.97 -21.48
C CYS A 454 -5.06 18.76 -22.71
N CYS A 455 -4.17 19.76 -22.56
CA CYS A 455 -3.97 20.80 -23.58
C CYS A 455 -2.49 21.15 -23.80
N PRO A 456 -1.89 20.56 -24.84
CA PRO A 456 -0.50 20.82 -25.21
C PRO A 456 -0.29 22.31 -25.49
N GLY A 457 0.63 22.96 -24.75
CA GLY A 457 0.96 24.38 -24.93
C GLY A 457 0.23 25.35 -24.00
N GLN A 458 -0.70 24.89 -23.18
CA GLN A 458 -1.37 25.73 -22.16
C GLN A 458 -0.91 25.42 -20.73
N ARG A 459 -0.85 26.46 -19.89
CA ARG A 459 -0.31 26.42 -18.52
C ARG A 459 -1.41 26.64 -17.48
N SER A 460 -1.36 25.95 -16.35
CA SER A 460 -2.37 26.08 -15.28
C SER A 460 -2.22 27.37 -14.48
N GLN A 461 -3.23 28.23 -14.47
CA GLN A 461 -3.24 29.46 -13.66
C GLN A 461 -3.41 29.20 -12.14
N LYS A 462 -3.56 27.95 -11.69
CA LYS A 462 -3.79 27.61 -10.27
C LYS A 462 -2.63 28.05 -9.37
N TYR A 463 -1.40 27.98 -9.86
CA TYR A 463 -0.20 28.41 -9.14
C TYR A 463 0.62 29.38 -9.99
N ASN A 464 1.28 30.33 -9.33
CA ASN A 464 2.10 31.34 -10.02
C ASN A 464 3.59 30.97 -10.07
N LYS A 465 3.97 29.84 -9.44
CA LYS A 465 5.37 29.41 -9.33
C LYS A 465 5.79 28.62 -10.56
N THR A 466 7.05 28.68 -10.94
CA THR A 466 7.59 27.94 -12.09
C THR A 466 8.20 26.61 -11.68
N TYR A 467 8.39 25.69 -12.63
CA TYR A 467 9.12 24.45 -12.39
C TYR A 467 10.54 24.70 -11.85
N ASN A 468 11.24 25.71 -12.39
CA ASN A 468 12.57 26.09 -11.93
C ASN A 468 12.59 26.50 -10.44
N GLN A 469 11.53 27.15 -9.95
CA GLN A 469 11.41 27.46 -8.53
C GLN A 469 11.22 26.20 -7.68
N CYS A 470 10.47 25.21 -8.16
CA CYS A 470 10.42 23.90 -7.50
C CYS A 470 11.80 23.22 -7.50
N LEU A 471 12.52 23.22 -8.63
CA LEU A 471 13.84 22.63 -8.73
C LEU A 471 14.84 23.29 -7.76
N GLN A 472 14.78 24.61 -7.62
CA GLN A 472 15.55 25.36 -6.61
C GLN A 472 15.22 24.91 -5.18
N LEU A 473 13.94 24.67 -4.88
CA LEU A 473 13.50 24.15 -3.59
C LEU A 473 14.10 22.75 -3.32
N PHE A 474 13.99 21.82 -4.28
CA PHE A 474 14.61 20.50 -4.20
C PHE A 474 16.13 20.57 -4.02
N THR A 475 16.78 21.48 -4.74
CA THR A 475 18.23 21.70 -4.65
C THR A 475 18.62 22.21 -3.27
N SER A 476 17.87 23.19 -2.73
CA SER A 476 18.11 23.74 -1.39
C SER A 476 17.95 22.71 -0.28
N LEU A 477 17.04 21.75 -0.46
CA LEU A 477 16.83 20.63 0.47
C LEU A 477 18.02 19.66 0.44
N ARG A 478 18.50 19.28 -0.76
CA ARG A 478 19.72 18.45 -0.91
C ARG A 478 20.94 19.16 -0.33
N GLN A 479 21.09 20.46 -0.58
CA GLN A 479 22.15 21.28 0.00
C GLN A 479 22.04 21.43 1.52
N SER A 480 20.87 21.19 2.11
CA SER A 480 20.65 21.18 3.56
C SER A 480 20.87 19.80 4.20
N GLY A 481 21.28 18.80 3.41
CA GLY A 481 21.56 17.45 3.89
C GLY A 481 20.33 16.54 4.00
N VAL A 482 19.21 16.93 3.38
CA VAL A 482 17.98 16.11 3.34
C VAL A 482 17.91 15.37 2.00
N LEU A 483 17.67 14.06 2.08
CA LEU A 483 17.45 13.25 0.90
C LEU A 483 16.00 13.45 0.44
N VAL A 484 15.81 14.32 -0.55
CA VAL A 484 14.49 14.66 -1.10
C VAL A 484 14.22 13.93 -2.42
N HIS A 485 13.02 13.39 -2.50
CA HIS A 485 12.43 12.74 -3.67
C HIS A 485 11.36 13.65 -4.29
N GLN A 486 11.42 13.80 -5.62
CA GLN A 486 10.36 14.46 -6.38
C GLN A 486 9.12 13.58 -6.42
N TRP A 487 8.10 13.96 -5.65
CA TRP A 487 6.89 13.17 -5.40
C TRP A 487 5.68 13.71 -6.18
N CYS A 488 4.71 12.84 -6.46
CA CYS A 488 3.42 13.19 -7.06
C CYS A 488 2.36 12.19 -6.61
N MET A 489 1.31 12.67 -5.93
CA MET A 489 0.10 11.92 -5.60
C MET A 489 -1.15 12.68 -6.08
N GLY A 490 -1.22 12.89 -7.40
CA GLY A 490 -2.49 13.01 -8.11
C GLY A 490 -2.77 11.73 -8.89
N VAL A 491 -3.62 10.82 -8.37
CA VAL A 491 -4.18 9.64 -9.09
C VAL A 491 -3.15 8.69 -9.75
N CYS A 492 -1.85 8.82 -9.50
CA CYS A 492 -0.83 8.07 -10.24
C CYS A 492 0.45 7.84 -9.43
N CYS A 493 0.41 6.96 -8.42
CA CYS A 493 1.51 6.05 -8.09
C CYS A 493 1.23 5.13 -6.89
N SER A 494 0.59 4.00 -7.15
CA SER A 494 0.71 2.82 -6.28
C SER A 494 0.46 1.55 -7.09
N LYS A 495 1.53 0.84 -7.43
CA LYS A 495 1.66 -0.62 -7.31
C LYS A 495 3.10 -1.01 -7.65
N GLY A 496 3.79 -1.60 -6.67
CA GLY A 496 5.04 -2.32 -6.85
C GLY A 496 5.07 -3.52 -5.90
N ALA A 497 5.60 -4.63 -6.43
CA ALA A 497 5.93 -5.93 -5.83
C ALA A 497 4.99 -7.08 -6.25
N GLY A 498 5.48 -7.86 -7.21
CA GLY A 498 4.80 -8.99 -7.82
C GLY A 498 4.75 -10.24 -6.96
N ILE A 499 3.86 -11.16 -7.36
CA ILE A 499 4.10 -12.58 -7.23
C ILE A 499 4.67 -13.02 -8.58
N ILE A 500 5.90 -13.50 -8.52
CA ILE A 500 6.57 -14.24 -9.59
C ILE A 500 5.75 -15.52 -9.81
N VAL A 501 5.22 -15.70 -11.01
CA VAL A 501 5.10 -17.03 -11.60
C VAL A 501 5.95 -16.99 -12.85
N GLU A 502 7.14 -17.56 -12.74
CA GLU A 502 8.03 -17.78 -13.87
C GLU A 502 7.43 -18.82 -14.84
N ASN A 503 7.58 -18.47 -16.11
CA ASN A 503 7.84 -19.33 -17.27
C ASN A 503 6.74 -20.28 -17.77
N GLY A 504 6.20 -19.90 -18.92
CA GLY A 504 6.02 -20.77 -20.07
C GLY A 504 6.26 -19.93 -21.33
N THR A 505 7.46 -20.01 -21.89
CA THR A 505 7.79 -19.55 -23.24
C THR A 505 6.96 -20.32 -24.25
N ASP A 506 6.32 -19.64 -25.21
CA ASP A 506 6.20 -20.20 -26.56
C ASP A 506 6.07 -19.07 -27.60
N ASP A 507 7.07 -19.01 -28.48
CA ASP A 507 6.99 -18.34 -29.77
C ASP A 507 6.22 -19.29 -30.70
N GLY A 508 5.04 -18.89 -31.17
CA GLY A 508 4.23 -19.77 -32.01
C GLY A 508 3.15 -19.04 -32.78
N ASN A 509 3.43 -18.79 -34.05
CA ASN A 509 2.48 -18.33 -35.05
C ASN A 509 1.40 -19.41 -35.30
N GLU A 510 0.17 -19.24 -34.81
CA GLU A 510 -0.95 -20.09 -35.22
C GLU A 510 -2.24 -19.28 -35.45
N HIS A 511 -2.70 -19.30 -36.71
CA HIS A 511 -4.12 -19.22 -37.03
C HIS A 511 -4.82 -20.44 -36.44
N GLY A 512 -5.79 -20.24 -35.56
CA GLY A 512 -6.59 -21.31 -34.95
C GLY A 512 -7.86 -20.76 -34.32
N ASP A 513 -8.95 -21.51 -34.49
CA ASP A 513 -10.34 -21.10 -34.31
C ASP A 513 -10.73 -20.65 -32.88
N ALA A 514 -11.65 -19.69 -32.79
CA ALA A 514 -12.15 -19.14 -31.54
C ALA A 514 -13.05 -20.14 -30.79
N GLU A 515 -12.50 -20.87 -29.81
CA GLU A 515 -13.29 -21.50 -28.76
C GLU A 515 -13.99 -20.43 -27.89
N ALA A 516 -15.28 -20.62 -27.63
CA ALA A 516 -16.07 -19.74 -26.78
C ALA A 516 -15.63 -19.89 -25.31
N ASP A 517 -15.06 -18.83 -24.73
CA ASP A 517 -14.65 -18.80 -23.31
C ASP A 517 -15.93 -18.70 -22.44
N VAL A 518 -16.41 -19.87 -21.98
CA VAL A 518 -17.58 -20.02 -21.10
C VAL A 518 -17.09 -20.32 -19.69
N ARG A 519 -17.50 -19.51 -18.71
CA ARG A 519 -17.13 -19.70 -17.30
C ARG A 519 -18.37 -19.87 -16.45
N ASP A 520 -18.37 -20.92 -15.62
CA ASP A 520 -19.40 -21.17 -14.62
C ASP A 520 -19.00 -20.53 -13.28
N THR A 521 -19.92 -19.85 -12.64
CA THR A 521 -19.72 -19.20 -11.34
C THR A 521 -20.30 -20.06 -10.22
N ASN A 522 -19.80 -19.88 -8.99
CA ASN A 522 -20.29 -20.64 -7.83
C ASN A 522 -21.79 -20.42 -7.52
N ASP A 523 -22.45 -19.44 -8.15
CA ASP A 523 -23.88 -19.16 -8.06
C ASP A 523 -24.70 -19.66 -9.27
N GLY A 524 -24.09 -20.41 -10.20
CA GLY A 524 -24.77 -21.06 -11.34
C GLY A 524 -25.00 -20.18 -12.56
N ALA A 525 -24.41 -18.98 -12.61
CA ALA A 525 -24.48 -18.09 -13.76
C ALA A 525 -23.46 -18.51 -14.84
N ILE A 526 -23.91 -18.49 -16.09
CA ILE A 526 -23.07 -18.83 -17.25
C ILE A 526 -22.57 -17.53 -17.88
N ILE A 527 -21.28 -17.24 -17.72
CA ILE A 527 -20.64 -16.05 -18.29
C ILE A 527 -20.14 -16.36 -19.69
N ARG A 528 -20.51 -15.52 -20.65
CA ARG A 528 -20.03 -15.56 -22.04
C ARG A 528 -19.33 -14.26 -22.41
N SER A 529 -18.14 -14.39 -22.99
CA SER A 529 -17.39 -13.28 -23.60
C SER A 529 -17.34 -13.33 -25.13
N SER A 530 -17.76 -14.43 -25.75
CA SER A 530 -17.89 -14.57 -27.20
C SER A 530 -18.93 -15.66 -27.57
N GLY A 531 -19.37 -15.66 -28.84
CA GLY A 531 -20.19 -16.73 -29.42
C GLY A 531 -21.70 -16.53 -29.31
N SER A 532 -22.44 -17.63 -29.11
CA SER A 532 -23.91 -17.61 -29.08
C SER A 532 -24.48 -18.65 -28.12
N SER A 533 -25.73 -18.47 -27.72
CA SER A 533 -26.56 -19.41 -26.96
C SER A 533 -27.96 -19.48 -27.57
N LYS A 534 -28.87 -20.22 -26.93
CA LYS A 534 -30.30 -20.23 -27.28
C LYS A 534 -30.94 -18.83 -27.24
N HIS A 535 -30.44 -17.96 -26.35
CA HIS A 535 -31.02 -16.65 -26.06
C HIS A 535 -30.18 -15.51 -26.64
N VAL A 536 -28.95 -15.76 -27.08
CA VAL A 536 -28.00 -14.68 -27.38
C VAL A 536 -27.14 -14.99 -28.62
N SER A 537 -26.83 -13.97 -29.40
CA SER A 537 -25.72 -13.96 -30.36
C SER A 537 -24.83 -12.75 -30.09
N MET A 538 -23.52 -12.91 -30.00
CA MET A 538 -22.60 -11.82 -29.72
C MET A 538 -21.36 -11.88 -30.62
N ALA A 539 -20.87 -10.71 -31.03
CA ALA A 539 -19.70 -10.59 -31.88
C ALA A 539 -18.97 -9.27 -31.58
N ILE A 540 -17.65 -9.34 -31.63
CA ILE A 540 -16.76 -8.18 -31.51
C ILE A 540 -15.74 -8.21 -32.63
N LYS A 541 -15.42 -7.05 -33.19
CA LYS A 541 -14.40 -6.90 -34.23
C LYS A 541 -13.61 -5.64 -34.04
N GLN A 542 -12.30 -5.79 -34.07
CA GLN A 542 -11.37 -4.67 -34.05
C GLN A 542 -11.44 -3.86 -35.35
N GLY A 543 -11.48 -2.54 -35.20
CA GLY A 543 -11.40 -1.56 -36.27
C GLY A 543 -9.96 -1.30 -36.71
N LYS A 544 -9.71 -0.08 -37.18
CA LYS A 544 -8.40 0.39 -37.66
C LYS A 544 -7.79 1.52 -36.83
N LYS A 545 -8.44 1.91 -35.73
CA LYS A 545 -8.00 3.01 -34.85
C LYS A 545 -6.86 2.63 -33.90
N GLY A 546 -6.63 1.34 -33.66
CA GLY A 546 -5.56 0.86 -32.78
C GLY A 546 -5.90 -0.51 -32.20
N ILE A 547 -5.52 -0.72 -30.94
CA ILE A 547 -6.00 -1.84 -30.13
C ILE A 547 -7.52 -1.74 -29.97
N ASN A 548 -8.22 -2.88 -30.03
CA ASN A 548 -9.66 -2.90 -29.76
C ASN A 548 -9.94 -2.38 -28.34
N GLN A 549 -10.77 -1.35 -28.24
CA GLN A 549 -11.15 -0.74 -26.97
C GLN A 549 -12.57 -1.11 -26.52
N ASP A 550 -13.37 -1.78 -27.36
CA ASP A 550 -14.68 -2.30 -27.01
C ASP A 550 -14.60 -3.52 -26.08
N ALA A 551 -15.61 -3.66 -25.23
CA ALA A 551 -15.85 -4.85 -24.42
C ALA A 551 -17.34 -5.21 -24.39
N MET A 552 -17.65 -6.48 -24.17
CA MET A 552 -19.02 -6.96 -24.02
C MET A 552 -19.09 -8.19 -23.10
N THR A 553 -20.23 -8.38 -22.45
CA THR A 553 -20.49 -9.55 -21.59
C THR A 553 -21.95 -9.95 -21.59
N VAL A 554 -22.20 -11.24 -21.43
CA VAL A 554 -23.53 -11.82 -21.16
C VAL A 554 -23.41 -12.80 -20.01
N TRP A 555 -24.32 -12.69 -19.04
CA TRP A 555 -24.47 -13.59 -17.92
C TRP A 555 -25.87 -14.20 -18.01
N GLU A 556 -25.96 -15.45 -18.42
CA GLU A 556 -27.20 -16.24 -18.38
C GLU A 556 -27.37 -16.83 -16.97
N ASN A 557 -28.62 -17.11 -16.57
CA ASN A 557 -28.95 -17.56 -15.21
C ASN A 557 -28.41 -16.60 -14.12
N PHE A 558 -28.51 -15.29 -14.39
CA PHE A 558 -27.88 -14.26 -13.60
C PHE A 558 -28.37 -14.29 -12.14
N GLY A 559 -27.43 -14.47 -11.21
CA GLY A 559 -27.73 -14.59 -9.79
C GLY A 559 -28.34 -15.92 -9.33
N GLY A 560 -28.30 -16.95 -10.19
CA GLY A 560 -28.86 -18.27 -9.94
C GLY A 560 -30.32 -18.43 -10.38
N GLU A 561 -30.90 -17.42 -11.03
CA GLU A 561 -32.29 -17.41 -11.50
C GLU A 561 -32.35 -17.75 -13.00
N GLU A 562 -32.98 -18.87 -13.37
CA GLU A 562 -32.95 -19.43 -14.74
C GLU A 562 -33.45 -18.47 -15.84
N ASP A 563 -34.36 -17.54 -15.53
CA ASP A 563 -34.92 -16.60 -16.50
C ASP A 563 -34.35 -15.16 -16.40
N MET A 564 -33.26 -15.00 -15.64
CA MET A 564 -32.57 -13.72 -15.48
C MET A 564 -31.33 -13.67 -16.39
N ILE A 565 -31.24 -12.65 -17.24
CA ILE A 565 -30.11 -12.45 -18.15
C ILE A 565 -29.59 -11.02 -17.99
N PHE A 566 -28.29 -10.87 -17.73
CA PHE A 566 -27.61 -9.58 -17.81
C PHE A 566 -26.76 -9.54 -19.06
N CYS A 567 -26.83 -8.46 -19.84
CA CYS A 567 -25.91 -8.22 -20.93
C CYS A 567 -25.49 -6.75 -21.02
N GLY A 568 -24.30 -6.49 -21.57
CA GLY A 568 -23.83 -5.13 -21.78
C GLY A 568 -22.73 -5.03 -22.82
N VAL A 569 -22.65 -3.86 -23.44
CA VAL A 569 -21.55 -3.45 -24.33
C VAL A 569 -20.97 -2.13 -23.82
N PHE A 570 -19.66 -1.98 -23.98
CA PHE A 570 -18.86 -0.90 -23.42
C PHE A 570 -17.86 -0.45 -24.48
N ASP A 571 -18.01 0.78 -24.94
CA ASP A 571 -17.13 1.41 -25.91
C ASP A 571 -16.02 2.13 -25.15
N GLY A 572 -14.78 1.70 -25.32
CA GLY A 572 -13.64 2.27 -24.61
C GLY A 572 -12.95 3.33 -25.44
N HIS A 573 -12.50 4.41 -24.81
CA HIS A 573 -11.76 5.47 -25.51
C HIS A 573 -10.61 6.04 -24.69
N GLY A 574 -9.72 6.75 -25.38
CA GLY A 574 -8.52 7.33 -24.80
C GLY A 574 -7.36 6.34 -24.66
N PRO A 575 -6.23 6.78 -24.07
CA PRO A 575 -5.00 5.99 -24.03
C PRO A 575 -5.14 4.59 -23.42
N MET A 576 -6.00 4.44 -22.41
CA MET A 576 -6.23 3.18 -21.69
C MET A 576 -7.70 2.70 -21.79
N GLY A 577 -8.46 3.15 -22.79
CA GLY A 577 -9.87 2.82 -22.98
C GLY A 577 -10.16 1.31 -22.89
N HIS A 578 -9.41 0.51 -23.64
CA HIS A 578 -9.48 -0.97 -23.62
C HIS A 578 -9.36 -1.62 -22.24
N LYS A 579 -8.68 -0.98 -21.28
CA LYS A 579 -8.57 -1.50 -19.90
C LYS A 579 -9.73 -1.05 -19.04
N ILE A 580 -10.22 0.16 -19.25
CA ILE A 580 -11.36 0.70 -18.50
C ILE A 580 -12.63 -0.03 -18.93
N SER A 581 -12.92 -0.11 -20.23
CA SER A 581 -14.07 -0.85 -20.76
C SER A 581 -14.08 -2.29 -20.26
N ARG A 582 -12.93 -2.99 -20.33
CA ARG A 582 -12.80 -4.36 -19.82
C ARG A 582 -13.03 -4.44 -18.31
N HIS A 583 -12.44 -3.55 -17.52
CA HIS A 583 -12.62 -3.54 -16.06
C HIS A 583 -14.08 -3.33 -15.65
N ILE A 584 -14.79 -2.42 -16.32
CA ILE A 584 -16.20 -2.15 -16.07
C ILE A 584 -17.05 -3.35 -16.53
N CYS A 585 -16.77 -3.88 -17.71
CA CYS A 585 -17.41 -5.07 -18.26
C CYS A 585 -17.32 -6.28 -17.31
N ASP A 586 -16.15 -6.53 -16.71
CA ASP A 586 -15.94 -7.67 -15.82
C ASP A 586 -16.53 -7.45 -14.40
N SER A 587 -16.58 -6.21 -13.92
CA SER A 587 -16.94 -5.93 -12.51
C SER A 587 -18.39 -5.49 -12.30
N LEU A 588 -19.01 -4.81 -13.27
CA LEU A 588 -20.37 -4.27 -13.14
C LEU A 588 -21.43 -5.35 -12.87
N PRO A 589 -21.49 -6.48 -13.60
CA PRO A 589 -22.53 -7.49 -13.39
C PRO A 589 -22.51 -8.05 -11.96
N SER A 590 -21.32 -8.41 -11.45
CA SER A 590 -21.17 -8.97 -10.10
C SER A 590 -21.64 -8.01 -8.99
N ARG A 591 -21.45 -6.70 -9.18
CA ARG A 591 -21.87 -5.66 -8.22
C ARG A 591 -23.38 -5.41 -8.28
N VAL A 592 -23.96 -5.47 -9.49
CA VAL A 592 -25.42 -5.43 -9.69
C VAL A 592 -26.05 -6.62 -8.99
N HIS A 593 -25.56 -7.84 -9.23
CA HIS A 593 -26.06 -9.05 -8.58
C HIS A 593 -26.00 -8.93 -7.04
N SER A 594 -24.85 -8.56 -6.49
CA SER A 594 -24.66 -8.39 -5.04
C SER A 594 -25.66 -7.39 -4.43
N ARG A 595 -25.95 -6.27 -5.11
CA ARG A 595 -26.87 -5.26 -4.59
C ARG A 595 -28.33 -5.60 -4.73
N ILE A 596 -28.73 -6.31 -5.79
CA ILE A 596 -30.08 -6.84 -5.92
C ILE A 596 -30.34 -7.84 -4.78
N ARG A 597 -29.41 -8.77 -4.52
CA ARG A 597 -29.55 -9.76 -3.44
C ARG A 597 -29.60 -9.14 -2.03
N CYS A 598 -28.77 -8.14 -1.74
CA CYS A 598 -28.78 -7.45 -0.43
C CYS A 598 -30.02 -6.56 -0.21
N GLY A 599 -30.81 -6.26 -1.25
CA GLY A 599 -32.02 -5.45 -1.19
C GLY A 599 -33.29 -6.20 -0.77
N GLY A 600 -33.21 -7.52 -0.55
CA GLY A 600 -34.35 -8.42 -0.40
C GLY A 600 -34.57 -9.25 -1.68
N ASN A 601 -35.28 -10.38 -1.61
CA ASN A 601 -35.64 -11.19 -2.78
C ASN A 601 -36.52 -10.36 -3.73
N VAL A 602 -35.91 -9.64 -4.67
CA VAL A 602 -36.62 -8.89 -5.71
C VAL A 602 -37.07 -9.88 -6.77
N ASN A 603 -38.27 -10.44 -6.61
CA ASN A 603 -38.98 -11.07 -7.73
C ASN A 603 -39.56 -9.97 -8.59
N ILE A 604 -38.91 -9.63 -9.71
CA ILE A 604 -39.33 -8.50 -10.54
C ILE A 604 -40.78 -8.64 -11.06
N GLU A 605 -41.32 -9.86 -11.09
CA GLU A 605 -42.63 -10.17 -11.66
C GLU A 605 -43.83 -10.08 -10.68
N ASN A 606 -43.64 -10.16 -9.36
CA ASN A 606 -44.73 -10.55 -8.44
C ASN A 606 -45.19 -9.50 -7.41
N ASP A 607 -44.70 -8.27 -7.44
CA ASP A 607 -45.11 -7.25 -6.45
C ASP A 607 -46.14 -6.25 -7.02
N ASN A 608 -47.28 -6.08 -6.34
CA ASN A 608 -48.40 -5.22 -6.72
C ASN A 608 -48.07 -3.70 -6.67
N ASN A 609 -46.79 -3.34 -6.53
CA ASN A 609 -46.31 -1.97 -6.39
C ASN A 609 -45.12 -1.68 -7.34
N SER A 610 -45.31 -1.97 -8.64
CA SER A 610 -44.28 -1.87 -9.70
C SER A 610 -43.46 -0.57 -9.68
N LYS A 611 -44.10 0.59 -9.44
CA LYS A 611 -43.42 1.89 -9.38
C LYS A 611 -42.37 2.01 -8.25
N SER A 612 -42.61 1.33 -7.12
CA SER A 612 -41.68 1.36 -5.99
C SER A 612 -40.41 0.56 -6.25
N GLN A 613 -40.52 -0.51 -7.06
CA GLN A 613 -39.43 -1.40 -7.41
C GLN A 613 -38.58 -0.84 -8.56
N GLU A 614 -39.20 -0.21 -9.57
CA GLU A 614 -38.49 0.53 -10.62
C GLU A 614 -37.60 1.62 -9.99
N GLY A 615 -38.16 2.43 -9.09
CA GLY A 615 -37.39 3.46 -8.38
C GLY A 615 -36.26 2.89 -7.51
N PHE A 616 -36.43 1.70 -6.94
CA PHE A 616 -35.36 1.01 -6.21
C PHE A 616 -34.22 0.58 -7.15
N LEU A 617 -34.52 -0.09 -8.26
CA LEU A 617 -33.53 -0.57 -9.22
C LEU A 617 -32.78 0.58 -9.91
N GLU A 618 -33.49 1.65 -10.27
CA GLU A 618 -32.89 2.88 -10.78
C GLU A 618 -31.88 3.45 -9.78
N LYS A 619 -32.28 3.59 -8.50
CA LYS A 619 -31.40 4.09 -7.45
C LYS A 619 -30.18 3.20 -7.24
N VAL A 620 -30.35 1.87 -7.31
CA VAL A 620 -29.24 0.91 -7.21
C VAL A 620 -28.25 1.12 -8.37
N LEU A 621 -28.72 1.16 -9.61
CA LEU A 621 -27.87 1.34 -10.79
C LEU A 621 -27.15 2.69 -10.76
N VAL A 622 -27.87 3.78 -10.51
CA VAL A 622 -27.28 5.13 -10.40
C VAL A 622 -26.21 5.19 -9.30
N THR A 623 -26.48 4.58 -8.14
CA THR A 623 -25.51 4.54 -7.02
C THR A 623 -24.29 3.69 -7.37
N LEU A 624 -24.49 2.56 -8.04
CA LEU A 624 -23.41 1.68 -8.45
C LEU A 624 -22.50 2.33 -9.50
N PHE A 625 -23.07 2.98 -10.51
CA PHE A 625 -22.31 3.68 -11.54
C PHE A 625 -21.47 4.80 -10.90
N LYS A 626 -22.08 5.66 -10.06
CA LYS A 626 -21.34 6.70 -9.32
C LYS A 626 -20.20 6.14 -8.48
N ARG A 627 -20.44 5.00 -7.80
CA ARG A 627 -19.44 4.34 -6.95
C ARG A 627 -18.29 3.77 -7.77
N ILE A 628 -18.58 3.07 -8.85
CA ILE A 628 -17.56 2.48 -9.73
C ILE A 628 -16.71 3.59 -10.37
N ASP A 629 -17.35 4.68 -10.84
CA ASP A 629 -16.64 5.84 -11.36
C ASP A 629 -15.75 6.48 -10.28
N SER A 630 -16.26 6.67 -9.06
CA SER A 630 -15.45 7.20 -7.95
C SER A 630 -14.23 6.30 -7.65
N GLU A 631 -14.39 4.98 -7.70
CA GLU A 631 -13.30 4.02 -7.52
C GLU A 631 -12.26 4.10 -8.66
N LEU A 632 -12.69 4.32 -9.91
CA LEU A 632 -11.80 4.60 -11.04
C LEU A 632 -10.95 5.86 -10.83
N GLY A 633 -11.47 6.87 -10.10
CA GLY A 633 -10.77 8.12 -9.82
C GLY A 633 -9.81 8.06 -8.63
N LEU A 634 -10.01 7.12 -7.70
CA LEU A 634 -9.26 7.07 -6.44
C LEU A 634 -8.04 6.12 -6.46
N ASP A 635 -8.06 5.04 -7.24
CA ASP A 635 -7.03 3.98 -7.14
C ASP A 635 -6.91 3.07 -8.39
N SER A 636 -7.28 3.55 -9.59
CA SER A 636 -7.19 2.75 -10.80
C SER A 636 -5.74 2.58 -11.29
N PRO A 637 -5.28 1.35 -11.65
CA PRO A 637 -4.01 1.16 -12.36
C PRO A 637 -4.03 1.72 -13.79
N TYR A 638 -5.22 2.09 -14.27
CA TYR A 638 -5.49 2.60 -15.61
C TYR A 638 -5.58 4.13 -15.58
N ASP A 639 -5.09 4.78 -16.64
CA ASP A 639 -5.27 6.22 -16.81
C ASP A 639 -6.73 6.56 -17.10
N SER A 640 -7.52 6.80 -16.06
CA SER A 640 -8.93 7.18 -16.15
C SER A 640 -9.16 8.69 -16.27
N PHE A 641 -8.10 9.51 -16.30
CA PHE A 641 -8.24 10.96 -16.37
C PHE A 641 -8.54 11.44 -17.79
N CYS A 642 -7.93 10.81 -18.79
CA CYS A 642 -8.16 11.07 -20.23
C CYS A 642 -8.57 9.80 -20.99
N SER A 643 -8.99 8.76 -20.27
CA SER A 643 -9.59 7.58 -20.87
C SER A 643 -10.89 7.29 -20.14
N GLY A 644 -11.82 6.71 -20.85
CA GLY A 644 -13.14 6.40 -20.34
C GLY A 644 -13.79 5.27 -21.09
N THR A 645 -15.06 5.02 -20.77
CA THR A 645 -15.89 4.09 -21.51
C THR A 645 -17.37 4.43 -21.40
N THR A 646 -18.13 4.13 -22.45
CA THR A 646 -19.60 4.07 -22.39
C THR A 646 -20.05 2.83 -21.61
N ALA A 647 -21.35 2.73 -21.36
CA ALA A 647 -21.98 1.49 -20.95
C ALA A 647 -23.46 1.50 -21.35
N VAL A 648 -23.88 0.54 -22.17
CA VAL A 648 -25.30 0.20 -22.30
C VAL A 648 -25.53 -1.23 -21.83
N THR A 649 -26.40 -1.39 -20.83
CA THR A 649 -26.66 -2.69 -20.19
C THR A 649 -28.14 -2.99 -20.15
N VAL A 650 -28.51 -4.26 -20.32
CA VAL A 650 -29.87 -4.77 -20.17
C VAL A 650 -29.87 -5.87 -19.11
N LEU A 651 -30.77 -5.74 -18.14
CA LEU A 651 -31.16 -6.79 -17.22
C LEU A 651 -32.57 -7.25 -17.58
N LYS A 652 -32.69 -8.48 -18.08
CA LYS A 652 -33.98 -9.16 -18.32
C LYS A 652 -34.28 -10.07 -17.13
N GLN A 653 -35.50 -9.99 -16.59
CA GLN A 653 -36.08 -11.02 -15.72
C GLN A 653 -37.54 -11.15 -16.10
N GLY A 654 -38.00 -12.35 -16.48
CA GLY A 654 -39.38 -12.50 -16.92
C GLY A 654 -39.69 -11.71 -18.18
N ASP A 655 -40.85 -11.08 -18.17
CA ASP A 655 -41.27 -10.07 -19.15
C ASP A 655 -40.73 -8.65 -18.85
N CYS A 656 -39.79 -8.46 -17.91
CA CYS A 656 -39.28 -7.14 -17.56
C CYS A 656 -37.87 -6.91 -18.12
N LEU A 657 -37.66 -5.74 -18.74
CA LEU A 657 -36.37 -5.22 -19.14
C LEU A 657 -36.04 -3.96 -18.33
N VAL A 658 -34.87 -3.97 -17.70
CA VAL A 658 -34.23 -2.79 -17.10
C VAL A 658 -33.00 -2.44 -17.91
N ILE A 659 -32.97 -1.23 -18.46
CA ILE A 659 -31.95 -0.79 -19.42
C ILE A 659 -31.24 0.41 -18.82
N ALA A 660 -29.92 0.38 -18.71
CA ALA A 660 -29.13 1.52 -18.26
C ALA A 660 -28.20 1.97 -19.39
N ASN A 661 -28.28 3.23 -19.79
CA ASN A 661 -27.41 3.82 -20.82
C ASN A 661 -26.53 4.94 -20.26
N LEU A 662 -25.24 4.88 -20.57
CA LEU A 662 -24.23 5.88 -20.26
C LEU A 662 -23.35 6.09 -21.51
N GLY A 663 -23.56 7.21 -22.21
CA GLY A 663 -22.85 7.53 -23.46
C GLY A 663 -23.74 7.35 -24.69
N ASP A 664 -23.12 7.08 -25.83
CA ASP A 664 -23.73 7.03 -27.17
C ASP A 664 -23.77 5.62 -27.78
N SER A 665 -23.36 4.59 -27.05
CA SER A 665 -23.80 3.22 -27.33
C SER A 665 -25.33 3.10 -27.16
N ARG A 666 -25.96 2.17 -27.89
CA ARG A 666 -27.42 2.16 -28.04
C ARG A 666 -28.03 0.76 -27.94
N ALA A 667 -29.22 0.69 -27.36
CA ALA A 667 -30.10 -0.48 -27.39
C ALA A 667 -31.33 -0.25 -28.28
N VAL A 668 -31.64 -1.22 -29.14
CA VAL A 668 -32.77 -1.16 -30.10
C VAL A 668 -33.56 -2.46 -30.04
N LEU A 669 -34.88 -2.37 -29.94
CA LEU A 669 -35.82 -3.48 -29.98
C LEU A 669 -36.27 -3.77 -31.41
N GLY A 670 -36.22 -5.04 -31.82
CA GLY A 670 -36.92 -5.58 -32.96
C GLY A 670 -38.29 -6.10 -32.53
N THR A 671 -39.36 -5.49 -33.02
CA THR A 671 -40.75 -5.86 -32.68
C THR A 671 -41.62 -5.95 -33.92
N ARG A 672 -42.65 -6.78 -33.90
CA ARG A 672 -43.59 -6.92 -35.03
C ARG A 672 -44.70 -5.89 -34.96
N GLY A 673 -44.90 -5.18 -36.08
CA GLY A 673 -46.06 -4.32 -36.25
C GLY A 673 -47.33 -5.11 -36.60
N SER A 674 -48.46 -4.41 -36.64
CA SER A 674 -49.78 -4.98 -36.99
C SER A 674 -49.86 -5.67 -38.35
N LYS A 675 -48.96 -5.36 -39.28
CA LYS A 675 -48.85 -6.02 -40.60
C LYS A 675 -47.82 -7.15 -40.63
N ASN A 676 -47.43 -7.67 -39.45
CA ASN A 676 -46.38 -8.67 -39.28
C ASN A 676 -45.01 -8.22 -39.84
N ASN A 677 -44.80 -6.91 -40.01
CA ASN A 677 -43.55 -6.33 -40.47
C ASN A 677 -42.65 -6.03 -39.27
N LEU A 678 -41.38 -6.40 -39.37
CA LEU A 678 -40.40 -6.13 -38.32
C LEU A 678 -40.07 -4.63 -38.29
N LYS A 679 -40.17 -4.03 -37.12
CA LYS A 679 -39.94 -2.61 -36.85
C LYS A 679 -38.86 -2.44 -35.79
N ALA A 680 -38.04 -1.42 -35.96
CA ALA A 680 -37.05 -1.01 -34.97
C ALA A 680 -37.67 0.02 -34.00
N VAL A 681 -37.45 -0.19 -32.70
CA VAL A 681 -37.83 0.76 -31.65
C VAL A 681 -36.59 1.01 -30.80
N GLN A 682 -36.04 2.23 -30.88
CA GLN A 682 -34.89 2.62 -30.07
C GLN A 682 -35.30 2.72 -28.60
N LEU A 683 -34.58 2.01 -27.72
CA LEU A 683 -34.89 1.90 -26.29
C LEU A 683 -34.13 2.92 -25.44
N THR A 684 -32.98 3.41 -25.92
CA THR A 684 -32.10 4.34 -25.21
C THR A 684 -31.90 5.62 -26.01
N VAL A 685 -31.68 6.73 -25.32
CA VAL A 685 -31.26 7.99 -25.96
C VAL A 685 -29.74 8.04 -25.97
N ASP A 686 -29.13 8.27 -27.14
CA ASP A 686 -27.69 8.49 -27.26
C ASP A 686 -27.34 9.81 -26.58
N LEU A 687 -26.50 9.78 -25.56
CA LEU A 687 -26.20 10.94 -24.72
C LEU A 687 -25.09 11.78 -25.36
N LYS A 688 -25.34 12.29 -26.58
CA LYS A 688 -24.43 13.15 -27.33
C LYS A 688 -24.45 14.61 -26.81
N PRO A 689 -23.36 15.38 -26.96
CA PRO A 689 -23.28 16.76 -26.48
C PRO A 689 -24.32 17.71 -27.09
N CYS A 690 -24.84 17.40 -28.29
CA CYS A 690 -25.89 18.18 -28.95
C CYS A 690 -27.29 17.99 -28.36
N VAL A 691 -27.49 17.01 -27.47
CA VAL A 691 -28.78 16.85 -26.76
C VAL A 691 -28.98 18.05 -25.85
N GLN A 692 -30.09 18.78 -26.01
CA GLN A 692 -30.32 20.07 -25.37
C GLN A 692 -30.02 20.09 -23.86
N ARG A 693 -30.60 19.16 -23.08
CA ARG A 693 -30.35 19.04 -21.62
C ARG A 693 -28.90 18.73 -21.26
N GLU A 694 -28.18 18.05 -22.14
CA GLU A 694 -26.76 17.74 -21.94
C GLU A 694 -25.90 18.96 -22.25
N ALA A 695 -26.18 19.66 -23.36
CA ALA A 695 -25.52 20.89 -23.76
C ALA A 695 -25.68 22.00 -22.70
N GLU A 696 -26.92 22.23 -22.24
CA GLU A 696 -27.23 23.23 -21.21
C GLU A 696 -26.45 22.95 -19.92
N ARG A 697 -26.37 21.68 -19.50
CA ARG A 697 -25.57 21.29 -18.34
C ARG A 697 -24.08 21.54 -18.55
N ILE A 698 -23.53 21.14 -19.70
CA ILE A 698 -22.11 21.33 -20.03
C ILE A 698 -21.75 22.81 -19.99
N VAL A 699 -22.55 23.66 -20.64
CA VAL A 699 -22.35 25.11 -20.66
C VAL A 699 -22.50 25.72 -19.27
N ALA A 700 -23.48 25.27 -18.46
CA ALA A 700 -23.63 25.71 -17.08
C ALA A 700 -22.41 25.34 -16.21
N CYS A 701 -21.74 24.23 -16.50
CA CYS A 701 -20.47 23.82 -15.90
C CYS A 701 -19.24 24.44 -16.58
N LYS A 702 -19.41 25.48 -17.40
CA LYS A 702 -18.35 26.18 -18.16
C LYS A 702 -17.67 25.34 -19.26
N GLY A 703 -18.09 24.10 -19.49
CA GLY A 703 -17.64 23.33 -20.65
C GLY A 703 -18.15 23.96 -21.95
N ARG A 704 -17.50 23.65 -23.07
CA ARG A 704 -17.92 24.11 -24.39
C ARG A 704 -18.44 22.93 -25.21
N VAL A 705 -19.40 23.22 -26.08
CA VAL A 705 -20.02 22.24 -26.98
C VAL A 705 -19.99 22.79 -28.39
N PHE A 706 -19.20 22.16 -29.26
CA PHE A 706 -19.16 22.48 -30.69
C PHE A 706 -18.54 21.31 -31.47
N ALA A 707 -18.75 21.30 -32.79
CA ALA A 707 -18.17 20.34 -33.72
C ALA A 707 -16.88 20.89 -34.35
N MET A 708 -15.96 20.02 -34.75
CA MET A 708 -14.74 20.44 -35.47
C MET A 708 -15.09 20.83 -36.92
N GLU A 709 -14.26 21.66 -37.56
CA GLU A 709 -14.48 22.06 -38.96
C GLU A 709 -14.44 20.85 -39.91
N GLU A 710 -13.60 19.85 -39.62
CA GLU A 710 -13.48 18.63 -40.42
C GLU A 710 -14.63 17.63 -40.18
N GLU A 711 -15.37 17.76 -39.08
CA GLU A 711 -16.47 16.87 -38.68
C GLU A 711 -17.67 17.68 -38.14
N PRO A 712 -18.35 18.48 -38.98
CA PRO A 712 -19.35 19.46 -38.54
C PRO A 712 -20.60 18.82 -37.89
N ASP A 713 -20.84 17.55 -38.15
CA ASP A 713 -21.97 16.79 -37.61
C ASP A 713 -21.69 16.16 -36.23
N VAL A 714 -20.43 16.18 -35.77
CA VAL A 714 -20.00 15.51 -34.52
C VAL A 714 -19.71 16.54 -33.44
N TYR A 715 -20.74 16.85 -32.64
CA TYR A 715 -20.59 17.72 -31.48
C TYR A 715 -19.77 17.05 -30.38
N ARG A 716 -18.84 17.80 -29.81
CA ARG A 716 -17.91 17.33 -28.80
C ARG A 716 -17.97 18.19 -27.55
N VAL A 717 -17.63 17.59 -26.41
CA VAL A 717 -17.39 18.28 -25.14
C VAL A 717 -15.93 18.72 -25.08
N TRP A 718 -15.75 19.99 -24.82
CA TRP A 718 -14.46 20.64 -24.70
C TRP A 718 -14.35 21.36 -23.37
N MET A 719 -13.14 21.56 -22.89
CA MET A 719 -12.88 22.38 -21.72
C MET A 719 -13.11 23.87 -22.00
N PRO A 720 -13.28 24.71 -20.95
CA PRO A 720 -13.62 26.12 -21.10
C PRO A 720 -12.62 26.92 -21.96
N ASP A 721 -11.32 26.72 -21.75
CA ASP A 721 -10.27 27.57 -22.31
C ASP A 721 -9.52 26.93 -23.50
N ASP A 722 -9.97 25.76 -23.94
CA ASP A 722 -9.07 24.80 -24.59
C ASP A 722 -9.81 23.73 -25.41
N ASP A 723 -9.43 23.55 -26.68
CA ASP A 723 -10.03 22.58 -27.62
C ASP A 723 -9.52 21.16 -27.36
N CYS A 724 -9.69 20.70 -26.12
CA CYS A 724 -9.30 19.38 -25.62
C CYS A 724 -10.28 18.91 -24.53
N PRO A 725 -10.49 17.59 -24.36
CA PRO A 725 -10.02 16.49 -25.21
C PRO A 725 -10.90 16.26 -26.45
N GLY A 726 -12.09 16.87 -26.55
CA GLY A 726 -13.00 16.69 -27.69
C GLY A 726 -13.81 15.40 -27.63
N LEU A 727 -14.50 15.16 -26.51
CA LEU A 727 -15.24 13.92 -26.27
C LEU A 727 -16.60 13.93 -27.01
N ALA A 728 -16.89 12.90 -27.81
CA ALA A 728 -18.10 12.82 -28.65
C ALA A 728 -19.41 12.50 -27.89
N MET A 729 -19.30 12.27 -26.58
CA MET A 729 -20.39 11.90 -25.69
C MET A 729 -20.38 12.76 -24.42
N SER A 730 -21.55 12.96 -23.84
CA SER A 730 -21.77 13.84 -22.68
C SER A 730 -21.88 13.10 -21.35
N ARG A 731 -21.84 11.75 -21.38
CA ARG A 731 -21.76 10.89 -20.21
C ARG A 731 -20.83 9.69 -20.47
N ALA A 732 -19.97 9.37 -19.52
CA ALA A 732 -19.03 8.26 -19.59
C ALA A 732 -18.49 7.90 -18.20
N PHE A 733 -17.98 6.69 -18.04
CA PHE A 733 -17.07 6.35 -16.96
C PHE A 733 -15.68 6.91 -17.25
N GLY A 734 -14.93 7.33 -16.22
CA GLY A 734 -13.60 7.92 -16.42
C GLY A 734 -13.66 9.34 -17.00
N ASP A 735 -12.70 9.71 -17.85
CA ASP A 735 -12.50 11.08 -18.35
C ASP A 735 -12.60 12.15 -17.26
N PHE A 736 -11.87 11.94 -16.15
CA PHE A 736 -11.88 12.89 -15.03
C PHE A 736 -11.50 14.33 -15.43
N CYS A 737 -10.83 14.53 -16.57
CA CYS A 737 -10.57 15.85 -17.13
C CYS A 737 -11.83 16.65 -17.50
N LEU A 738 -12.98 16.01 -17.72
CA LEU A 738 -14.23 16.66 -18.15
C LEU A 738 -15.34 16.64 -17.09
N LYS A 739 -15.16 15.95 -15.95
CA LYS A 739 -16.20 15.81 -14.93
C LYS A 739 -16.64 17.15 -14.34
N ASP A 740 -15.69 18.05 -14.11
CA ASP A 740 -15.95 19.41 -13.61
C ASP A 740 -16.60 20.32 -14.68
N TYR A 741 -16.61 19.87 -15.94
CA TYR A 741 -17.13 20.63 -17.10
C TYR A 741 -18.39 20.00 -17.70
N GLY A 742 -19.14 19.24 -16.88
CA GLY A 742 -20.48 18.75 -17.22
C GLY A 742 -20.56 17.33 -17.77
N LEU A 743 -19.44 16.59 -17.83
CA LEU A 743 -19.46 15.15 -18.10
C LEU A 743 -19.99 14.38 -16.87
N LEU A 744 -20.99 13.52 -17.06
CA LEU A 744 -21.57 12.72 -15.97
C LEU A 744 -21.23 11.23 -16.08
N CYS A 745 -21.16 10.54 -14.95
CA CYS A 745 -21.15 9.07 -14.86
C CYS A 745 -22.52 8.48 -14.47
N VAL A 746 -23.60 9.26 -14.58
CA VAL A 746 -24.94 8.85 -14.18
C VAL A 746 -25.70 8.31 -15.39
N PRO A 747 -26.10 7.02 -15.39
CA PRO A 747 -26.82 6.44 -16.51
C PRO A 747 -28.27 6.93 -16.54
N GLU A 748 -28.89 6.87 -17.71
CA GLU A 748 -30.35 6.91 -17.83
C GLU A 748 -30.91 5.49 -17.76
N VAL A 749 -31.89 5.28 -16.88
CA VAL A 749 -32.50 3.98 -16.64
C VAL A 749 -33.90 3.95 -17.25
N PHE A 750 -34.16 2.95 -18.08
CA PHE A 750 -35.43 2.73 -18.75
C PHE A 750 -36.01 1.39 -18.31
N PHE A 751 -37.33 1.35 -18.12
CA PHE A 751 -38.08 0.15 -17.79
C PHE A 751 -39.04 -0.16 -18.93
N ARG A 752 -39.11 -1.43 -19.33
CA ARG A 752 -40.04 -1.88 -20.37
C ARG A 752 -40.55 -3.28 -20.06
N LYS A 753 -41.85 -3.47 -20.25
CA LYS A 753 -42.46 -4.80 -20.31
C LYS A 753 -42.36 -5.36 -21.74
N VAL A 754 -41.86 -6.58 -21.86
CA VAL A 754 -41.75 -7.34 -23.10
C VAL A 754 -43.15 -7.75 -23.55
N GLY A 755 -43.51 -7.40 -24.78
CA GLY A 755 -44.74 -7.86 -25.43
C GLY A 755 -44.53 -9.15 -26.23
N ARG A 756 -45.62 -9.82 -26.63
CA ARG A 756 -45.57 -11.00 -27.52
C ARG A 756 -44.99 -10.71 -28.91
N GLU A 757 -45.08 -9.46 -29.34
CA GLU A 757 -44.58 -8.97 -30.62
C GLU A 757 -43.08 -8.68 -30.60
N ASP A 758 -42.49 -8.56 -29.41
CA ASP A 758 -41.09 -8.20 -29.21
C ASP A 758 -40.21 -9.44 -29.42
N GLU A 759 -39.34 -9.43 -30.45
CA GLU A 759 -38.57 -10.62 -30.84
C GLU A 759 -37.15 -10.64 -30.26
N PHE A 760 -36.47 -9.49 -30.26
CA PHE A 760 -35.08 -9.38 -29.81
C PHE A 760 -34.68 -7.94 -29.49
N VAL A 761 -33.66 -7.77 -28.65
CA VAL A 761 -32.99 -6.49 -28.37
C VAL A 761 -31.55 -6.57 -28.89
N VAL A 762 -31.11 -5.52 -29.58
CA VAL A 762 -29.74 -5.35 -30.05
C VAL A 762 -29.06 -4.26 -29.22
N LEU A 763 -27.97 -4.59 -28.54
CA LEU A 763 -27.08 -3.64 -27.87
C LEU A 763 -25.80 -3.54 -28.72
N ALA A 764 -25.38 -2.35 -29.10
CA ALA A 764 -24.12 -2.18 -29.83
C ALA A 764 -23.43 -0.84 -29.54
N THR A 765 -22.12 -0.79 -29.81
CA THR A 765 -21.28 0.41 -29.80
C THR A 765 -21.49 1.25 -31.06
N ASP A 766 -20.97 2.49 -31.08
CA ASP A 766 -21.17 3.44 -32.18
C ASP A 766 -20.60 2.95 -33.51
N GLY A 767 -19.58 2.07 -33.49
CA GLY A 767 -19.05 1.41 -34.67
C GLY A 767 -20.08 0.63 -35.49
N ILE A 768 -21.23 0.27 -34.91
CA ILE A 768 -22.39 -0.21 -35.66
C ILE A 768 -23.31 0.94 -36.07
N TRP A 769 -23.69 1.80 -35.11
CA TRP A 769 -24.75 2.79 -35.27
C TRP A 769 -24.39 3.99 -36.15
N ASP A 770 -23.11 4.31 -36.28
CA ASP A 770 -22.62 5.38 -37.15
C ASP A 770 -22.69 5.00 -38.64
N VAL A 771 -22.76 3.70 -38.94
CA VAL A 771 -22.76 3.20 -40.32
C VAL A 771 -24.02 2.43 -40.72
N LEU A 772 -24.86 2.00 -39.79
CA LEU A 772 -26.12 1.29 -40.04
C LEU A 772 -27.28 1.94 -39.29
N SER A 773 -28.42 2.12 -39.96
CA SER A 773 -29.65 2.62 -39.32
C SER A 773 -30.29 1.57 -38.41
N ASN A 774 -31.14 2.01 -37.49
CA ASN A 774 -31.91 1.13 -36.61
C ASN A 774 -32.71 0.09 -37.42
N GLU A 775 -33.32 0.50 -38.53
CA GLU A 775 -34.11 -0.35 -39.43
C GLU A 775 -33.21 -1.35 -40.17
N GLU A 776 -32.03 -0.93 -40.62
CA GLU A 776 -31.07 -1.82 -41.27
C GLU A 776 -30.60 -2.90 -40.31
N VAL A 777 -30.22 -2.54 -39.08
CA VAL A 777 -29.77 -3.47 -38.04
C VAL A 777 -30.85 -4.50 -37.73
N VAL A 778 -32.08 -4.05 -37.44
CA VAL A 778 -33.21 -4.94 -37.13
C VAL A 778 -33.56 -5.84 -38.32
N LYS A 779 -33.52 -5.31 -39.55
CA LYS A 779 -33.75 -6.10 -40.77
C LYS A 779 -32.68 -7.17 -40.97
N ILE A 780 -31.41 -6.85 -40.74
CA ILE A 780 -30.29 -7.80 -40.85
C ILE A 780 -30.51 -8.94 -39.84
N VAL A 781 -30.67 -8.61 -38.56
CA VAL A 781 -30.87 -9.60 -37.50
C VAL A 781 -32.13 -10.45 -37.74
N GLY A 782 -33.24 -9.83 -38.13
CA GLY A 782 -34.49 -10.54 -38.43
C GLY A 782 -34.47 -11.38 -39.70
N SER A 783 -33.50 -11.17 -40.59
CA SER A 783 -33.32 -11.96 -41.82
C SER A 783 -32.43 -13.19 -41.64
N CYS A 784 -31.71 -13.28 -40.52
CA CYS A 784 -30.84 -14.42 -40.21
C CYS A 784 -31.70 -15.66 -39.90
N LYS A 785 -31.55 -16.71 -40.72
CA LYS A 785 -32.24 -17.99 -40.50
C LYS A 785 -31.72 -18.69 -39.23
N ASP A 786 -30.40 -18.62 -39.05
CA ASP A 786 -29.74 -19.07 -37.84
C ASP A 786 -29.47 -17.86 -36.94
N ARG A 787 -30.00 -17.93 -35.71
CA ARG A 787 -29.84 -16.88 -34.70
C ARG A 787 -28.39 -16.75 -34.23
N SER A 788 -27.61 -17.84 -34.28
CA SER A 788 -26.23 -17.86 -33.79
C SER A 788 -25.31 -16.89 -34.54
N VAL A 789 -25.54 -16.71 -35.85
CA VAL A 789 -24.70 -15.90 -36.75
C VAL A 789 -25.15 -14.44 -36.88
N ALA A 790 -26.21 -14.02 -36.17
CA ALA A 790 -26.81 -12.71 -36.36
C ALA A 790 -25.83 -11.56 -36.01
N ALA A 791 -25.15 -11.67 -34.86
CA ALA A 791 -24.17 -10.69 -34.42
C ALA A 791 -22.97 -10.58 -35.38
N ASP A 792 -22.40 -11.73 -35.78
CA ASP A 792 -21.27 -11.76 -36.73
C ASP A 792 -21.65 -11.17 -38.09
N THR A 793 -22.85 -11.52 -38.60
CA THR A 793 -23.38 -10.93 -39.83
C THR A 793 -23.48 -9.41 -39.71
N LEU A 794 -23.95 -8.90 -38.57
CA LEU A 794 -24.09 -7.47 -38.35
C LEU A 794 -22.73 -6.75 -38.35
N VAL A 795 -21.76 -7.27 -37.62
CA VAL A 795 -20.40 -6.71 -37.53
C VAL A 795 -19.70 -6.74 -38.89
N GLN A 796 -19.89 -7.79 -39.68
CA GLN A 796 -19.36 -7.85 -41.05
C GLN A 796 -20.01 -6.83 -41.97
N ARG A 797 -21.32 -6.60 -41.83
CA ARG A 797 -22.05 -5.57 -42.59
C ARG A 797 -21.58 -4.17 -42.21
N ALA A 798 -21.41 -3.88 -40.92
CA ALA A 798 -20.86 -2.61 -40.44
C ALA A 798 -19.44 -2.38 -40.95
N ALA A 799 -18.55 -3.38 -40.86
CA ALA A 799 -17.18 -3.28 -41.38
C ALA A 799 -17.12 -3.07 -42.92
N ARG A 800 -18.11 -3.55 -43.67
CA ARG A 800 -18.26 -3.21 -45.10
C ARG A 800 -18.77 -1.77 -45.27
N ALA A 801 -19.77 -1.36 -44.49
CA ALA A 801 -20.36 -0.02 -44.54
C ALA A 801 -19.34 1.08 -44.21
N TRP A 802 -18.46 0.87 -43.22
CA TRP A 802 -17.34 1.77 -42.92
C TRP A 802 -16.45 2.03 -44.15
N ARG A 803 -16.10 0.98 -44.90
CA ARG A 803 -15.26 1.11 -46.12
C ARG A 803 -15.94 1.88 -47.24
N THR A 804 -17.27 1.83 -47.32
CA THR A 804 -18.03 2.47 -48.40
C THR A 804 -18.50 3.88 -48.06
N LYS A 805 -18.94 4.11 -46.81
CA LYS A 805 -19.48 5.41 -46.35
C LYS A 805 -18.36 6.37 -45.94
N PHE A 806 -17.29 5.85 -45.33
CA PHE A 806 -16.17 6.65 -44.81
C PHE A 806 -14.81 6.11 -45.30
N PRO A 807 -14.54 6.13 -46.61
CA PRO A 807 -13.37 5.46 -47.20
C PRO A 807 -12.01 6.04 -46.72
N THR A 808 -12.00 7.29 -46.28
CA THR A 808 -10.81 8.00 -45.78
C THR A 808 -10.65 7.90 -44.26
N SER A 809 -11.68 7.46 -43.54
CA SER A 809 -11.66 7.35 -42.08
C SER A 809 -11.20 5.97 -41.62
N LYS A 810 -10.60 5.91 -40.44
CA LYS A 810 -10.29 4.64 -39.79
C LYS A 810 -11.60 4.05 -39.24
N ALA A 811 -11.97 2.87 -39.73
CA ALA A 811 -13.12 2.13 -39.22
C ALA A 811 -13.01 1.93 -37.70
N ASP A 812 -14.13 2.06 -37.01
CA ASP A 812 -14.19 1.89 -35.56
C ASP A 812 -14.17 0.43 -35.11
N ASP A 813 -13.95 0.22 -33.82
CA ASP A 813 -14.25 -1.05 -33.18
C ASP A 813 -15.76 -1.31 -33.22
N CYS A 814 -16.18 -2.57 -33.29
CA CYS A 814 -17.59 -2.94 -33.37
C CYS A 814 -17.89 -4.05 -32.37
N ALA A 815 -18.72 -3.79 -31.37
CA ALA A 815 -19.27 -4.80 -30.47
C ALA A 815 -20.79 -4.83 -30.54
N VAL A 816 -21.36 -6.03 -30.60
CA VAL A 816 -22.81 -6.24 -30.60
C VAL A 816 -23.21 -7.45 -29.76
N VAL A 817 -24.31 -7.29 -29.01
CA VAL A 817 -25.07 -8.37 -28.38
C VAL A 817 -26.51 -8.33 -28.91
N VAL A 818 -26.98 -9.45 -29.44
CA VAL A 818 -28.37 -9.69 -29.81
C VAL A 818 -29.00 -10.61 -28.76
N LEU A 819 -29.95 -10.09 -27.99
CA LEU A 819 -30.71 -10.82 -26.97
C LEU A 819 -32.11 -11.19 -27.53
N TYR A 820 -32.38 -12.48 -27.70
CA TYR A 820 -33.67 -12.98 -28.17
C TYR A 820 -34.68 -13.14 -27.03
N LEU A 821 -35.85 -12.51 -27.18
CA LEU A 821 -36.94 -12.51 -26.22
C LEU A 821 -37.90 -13.64 -26.59
N ASN A 822 -37.59 -14.87 -26.15
CA ASN A 822 -38.41 -16.03 -26.52
C ASN A 822 -39.79 -15.97 -25.85
N HIS A 823 -40.87 -15.95 -26.64
CA HIS A 823 -42.19 -16.40 -26.22
C HIS A 823 -42.40 -17.85 -26.69
N PRO A 824 -42.82 -18.79 -25.83
CA PRO A 824 -43.39 -20.03 -26.32
C PRO A 824 -44.63 -19.67 -27.16
N ARG A 825 -44.56 -19.87 -28.48
CA ARG A 825 -45.75 -19.83 -29.32
C ARG A 825 -46.62 -21.02 -28.94
N GLU A 826 -47.71 -20.80 -28.21
CA GLU A 826 -48.79 -21.79 -28.11
C GLU A 826 -49.33 -22.04 -29.53
N GLY A 827 -48.99 -23.20 -30.09
CA GLY A 827 -49.36 -23.57 -31.45
C GLY A 827 -48.82 -24.93 -31.87
N ASN A 828 -49.65 -25.96 -31.66
CA ASN A 828 -49.53 -27.36 -32.07
C ASN A 828 -48.81 -28.32 -31.11
N VAL A 829 -49.49 -28.63 -30.00
CA VAL A 829 -49.39 -29.96 -29.36
C VAL A 829 -49.99 -30.99 -30.33
N SER A 830 -49.22 -31.45 -31.31
CA SER A 830 -49.45 -32.79 -31.87
C SER A 830 -48.93 -33.80 -30.85
N ARG A 831 -49.86 -34.38 -30.09
CA ARG A 831 -49.67 -35.58 -29.27
C ARG A 831 -48.88 -36.63 -30.07
N ALA A 832 -47.64 -36.88 -29.68
CA ALA A 832 -46.94 -38.12 -29.96
C ALA A 832 -46.59 -38.75 -28.61
N VAL A 833 -47.40 -39.73 -28.22
CA VAL A 833 -47.12 -40.62 -27.10
C VAL A 833 -46.06 -41.61 -27.57
N SER A 834 -44.92 -41.67 -26.88
CA SER A 834 -44.04 -42.84 -26.93
C SER A 834 -43.35 -43.06 -25.60
N THR A 835 -43.84 -44.08 -24.90
CA THR A 835 -43.28 -44.75 -23.73
C THR A 835 -41.86 -45.27 -23.99
N VAL A 836 -40.91 -45.03 -23.06
CA VAL A 836 -39.76 -45.92 -22.84
C VAL A 836 -39.42 -46.01 -21.35
N SER A 837 -39.20 -47.25 -20.91
CA SER A 837 -39.05 -47.76 -19.54
C SER A 837 -37.73 -47.40 -18.85
N TRP A 838 -37.80 -47.18 -17.53
CA TRP A 838 -36.66 -47.14 -16.62
C TRP A 838 -36.16 -48.55 -16.29
N ARG A 839 -34.85 -48.80 -16.45
CA ARG A 839 -34.15 -49.95 -15.86
C ARG A 839 -33.27 -49.47 -14.69
N SER A 840 -33.56 -49.99 -13.50
CA SER A 840 -32.79 -49.79 -12.28
C SER A 840 -31.51 -50.63 -12.25
N GLY A 841 -30.35 -50.02 -12.03
CA GLY A 841 -29.13 -50.72 -11.63
C GLY A 841 -29.01 -50.77 -10.10
N LYS A 842 -29.00 -51.98 -9.53
CA LYS A 842 -28.70 -52.24 -8.12
C LYS A 842 -27.19 -52.22 -7.87
N SER A 843 -26.79 -51.51 -6.81
CA SER A 843 -25.48 -51.61 -6.17
C SER A 843 -25.38 -52.92 -5.36
N ASN A 844 -24.33 -53.70 -5.60
CA ASN A 844 -23.93 -54.82 -4.74
C ASN A 844 -22.77 -54.38 -3.84
N ARG A 845 -22.84 -54.80 -2.57
CA ARG A 845 -21.74 -54.81 -1.60
C ARG A 845 -20.65 -55.77 -2.06
N VAL A 846 -19.38 -55.36 -1.97
CA VAL A 846 -18.36 -55.86 -1.03
C VAL A 846 -17.46 -54.69 -0.67
#